data_AF-A0AAD2GT53-F1
#
_entry.id   AF-A0AAD2GT53-F1
#
_cell.length_a   1.000
_cell.length_b   1.000
_cell.length_c   1.000
_cell.angle_alpha   90.00
_cell.angle_beta   90.00
_cell.angle_gamma   90.00
#
_symmetry.space_group_name_H-M   'P 1'
#
loop_
_entity.id
_entity.type
_entity.pdbx_description
1 polymer ?
#
loop_
_entity_poly.entity_id
_entity_poly.type
_entity_poly.pdbx_seq_one_letter_code
_entity_poly.pdbx_strand_id
1 'polypeptide(L)'
;MSSSNIDAASVKALLDRLRGSQAWQDAVNSQASTSGVVQTVPSPQDKHTPDPGIPAPSVALLLSQLNATPSTNTQSEPQLARSRPYGPSSIPVPTLSARGQTLAPVSNTAPPVIEDVRGMSFQQALPRLGELAEDPAVVAAIQRLKQEQDRLERLLWDERTAIRTKFEEKVQVAKNKATMIGVGLSKHEADMLVSGYEKELARFDSERVVPAWDGLVSNQQSALAQLGIPTMFPTTVRTDAEPFLTMPFVDLQSSNDFASIFYQTNSPSGNVGGFDPSKPLVCILHPTFLDSSWVYSQFEDPRLDSEFNLIAFDMRVAGKSECRTSGKHDSWVDAADLALCHQFLKLPPLHILALESNAINCALRFAALFPELCLSLALCNVPAPTELKWIYTAYDELIQTWCFAEDLESYEHIAMEAVTLTLGPDTPPDLRDQLIAYWEVTSHPRRRTRLLEQANILMHRTPLPTSAFTHITQPVLIIHGDANEACPRKYAERLANELKAVLYTVKGGGGYLSIPLGTASIVNQVYTKFISRLPHVESDFPASIRPVEDRMREALVTLETITGDNLRTRDPMSSLSFSCLSEEIVQRQSQALEAYKRGQSTAFLPLGPTGRPIRRYSERPRDDWFESKSEGISYAGGRYFPEGGVRSDRPLPMPQPELTSNDHNRLRRGTFNSGSVEKGVIKGSMARVVGTQPTLQKLFL
;
A
#
# COMPACT_ATOMS: atom_id res chain seq x y z
N MET A 1 -25.06 -7.42 -14.94
CA MET A 1 -25.59 -6.92 -13.66
C MET A 1 -27.06 -6.61 -13.86
N SER A 2 -27.95 -7.22 -13.08
CA SER A 2 -29.39 -6.95 -13.12
C SER A 2 -29.66 -5.80 -12.14
N SER A 3 -29.91 -4.60 -12.66
CA SER A 3 -30.46 -3.53 -11.83
C SER A 3 -31.85 -3.98 -11.36
N SER A 4 -32.00 -4.23 -10.07
CA SER A 4 -33.31 -4.33 -9.44
C SER A 4 -34.06 -3.04 -9.73
N ASN A 5 -35.25 -3.15 -10.32
CA ASN A 5 -36.15 -2.01 -10.49
C ASN A 5 -36.48 -1.47 -9.10
N ILE A 6 -35.84 -0.36 -8.72
CA ILE A 6 -36.26 0.43 -7.57
C ILE A 6 -37.55 1.14 -8.00
N ASP A 7 -38.68 0.51 -7.74
CA ASP A 7 -40.00 1.12 -7.99
C ASP A 7 -40.37 2.08 -6.84
N ALA A 8 -41.35 2.95 -7.08
CA ALA A 8 -41.81 3.91 -6.07
C ALA A 8 -42.27 3.21 -4.77
N ALA A 9 -42.76 1.98 -4.87
CA ALA A 9 -43.19 1.17 -3.73
C ALA A 9 -42.00 0.74 -2.85
N SER A 10 -40.87 0.35 -3.42
CA SER A 10 -39.67 -0.03 -2.69
C SER A 10 -39.03 1.14 -1.94
N VAL A 11 -38.98 2.34 -2.55
CA VAL A 11 -38.51 3.57 -1.89
C VAL A 11 -39.43 3.93 -0.72
N LYS A 12 -40.75 3.87 -0.94
CA LYS A 12 -41.73 4.11 0.11
C LYS A 12 -41.59 3.10 1.26
N ALA A 13 -41.44 1.80 0.94
CA ALA A 13 -41.25 0.76 1.95
C ALA A 13 -39.96 0.96 2.77
N LEU A 14 -38.88 1.42 2.14
CA LEU A 14 -37.64 1.75 2.83
C LEU A 14 -37.82 2.92 3.80
N LEU A 15 -38.53 3.97 3.37
CA LEU A 15 -38.83 5.14 4.20
C LEU A 15 -39.77 4.81 5.35
N ASP A 16 -40.80 3.99 5.11
CA ASP A 16 -41.70 3.51 6.15
C ASP A 16 -40.94 2.67 7.19
N ARG A 17 -39.99 1.85 6.73
CA ARG A 17 -39.11 1.06 7.61
C ARG A 17 -38.11 1.93 8.38
N LEU A 18 -37.59 2.99 7.76
CA LEU A 18 -36.75 3.99 8.44
C LEU A 18 -37.54 4.74 9.51
N ARG A 19 -38.77 5.18 9.20
CA ARG A 19 -39.70 5.81 10.15
C ARG A 19 -40.04 4.90 11.34
N GLY A 20 -40.12 3.59 11.10
CA GLY A 20 -40.31 2.58 12.14
C GLY A 20 -39.05 2.24 12.96
N SER A 21 -37.88 2.76 12.59
CA SER A 21 -36.63 2.45 13.31
C SER A 21 -36.50 3.26 14.61
N GLN A 22 -35.87 2.67 15.62
CA GLN A 22 -35.63 3.32 16.91
C GLN A 22 -34.82 4.63 16.76
N ALA A 23 -33.81 4.64 15.88
CA ALA A 23 -33.00 5.82 15.63
C ALA A 23 -33.82 7.01 15.10
N TRP A 24 -34.82 6.74 14.26
CA TRP A 24 -35.75 7.77 13.79
C TRP A 24 -36.65 8.28 14.93
N GLN A 25 -37.20 7.37 15.73
CA GLN A 25 -38.03 7.72 16.89
C GLN A 25 -37.24 8.55 17.92
N ASP A 26 -35.99 8.18 18.21
CA ASP A 26 -35.12 8.89 19.14
C ASP A 26 -34.78 10.31 18.64
N ALA A 27 -34.51 10.46 17.34
CA ALA A 27 -34.23 11.76 16.72
C ALA A 27 -35.45 12.69 16.76
N VAL A 28 -36.64 12.17 16.43
CA VAL A 28 -37.90 12.93 16.46
C VAL A 28 -38.28 13.33 17.91
N ASN A 29 -38.16 12.41 18.86
CA ASN A 29 -38.47 12.68 20.27
C ASN A 29 -37.48 13.65 20.93
N SER A 30 -36.22 13.65 20.50
CA SER A 30 -35.20 14.59 20.99
C SER A 30 -35.50 16.04 20.59
N GLN A 31 -36.09 16.29 19.41
CA GLN A 31 -36.49 17.63 18.96
C GLN A 31 -37.72 18.17 19.70
N ALA A 32 -38.69 17.31 20.02
CA ALA A 32 -39.86 17.70 20.80
C ALA A 32 -39.49 18.17 22.23
N SER A 33 -38.37 17.67 22.75
CA SER A 33 -37.86 17.96 24.10
C SER A 33 -37.12 19.30 24.20
N THR A 34 -36.68 19.88 23.07
CA THR A 34 -35.83 21.10 23.07
C THR A 34 -36.61 22.41 22.97
N SER A 35 -37.93 22.35 22.73
CA SER A 35 -38.75 23.55 22.47
C SER A 35 -39.60 24.02 23.66
N GLY A 36 -39.38 23.50 24.87
CA GLY A 36 -40.18 23.86 26.04
C GLY A 36 -39.38 23.99 27.35
N VAL A 37 -39.49 25.18 27.95
CA VAL A 37 -39.39 25.45 29.40
C VAL A 37 -38.00 25.69 30.01
N VAL A 38 -37.77 26.97 30.32
CA VAL A 38 -37.00 27.46 31.47
C VAL A 38 -37.72 27.03 32.75
N GLN A 39 -37.16 26.12 33.57
CA GLN A 39 -37.25 26.17 35.04
C GLN A 39 -36.50 25.06 35.79
N THR A 40 -35.70 25.52 36.75
CA THR A 40 -35.45 25.02 38.13
C THR A 40 -35.09 23.56 38.41
N VAL A 41 -33.90 23.44 39.00
CA VAL A 41 -33.29 22.33 39.76
C VAL A 41 -34.22 21.76 40.85
N PRO A 42 -34.28 20.42 41.02
CA PRO A 42 -33.97 19.85 42.33
C PRO A 42 -33.11 18.57 42.33
N SER A 43 -32.52 18.34 43.50
CA SER A 43 -31.62 17.27 43.99
C SER A 43 -32.21 15.84 44.03
N PRO A 44 -31.37 14.80 44.31
CA PRO A 44 -31.61 13.42 43.89
C PRO A 44 -32.13 12.50 45.01
N GLN A 45 -33.03 11.55 44.67
CA GLN A 45 -33.25 10.33 45.44
C GLN A 45 -33.60 9.11 44.56
N ASP A 46 -32.87 8.03 44.87
CA ASP A 46 -33.18 6.59 44.93
C ASP A 46 -33.79 5.78 43.77
N LYS A 47 -32.98 4.78 43.37
CA LYS A 47 -33.23 3.33 43.17
C LYS A 47 -34.50 2.88 42.43
N HIS A 48 -34.29 2.29 41.26
CA HIS A 48 -35.03 1.10 40.81
C HIS A 48 -34.20 0.21 39.87
N THR A 49 -34.23 -1.09 40.14
CA THR A 49 -33.73 -2.22 39.33
C THR A 49 -34.65 -2.54 38.15
N PRO A 50 -34.13 -3.02 37.00
CA PRO A 50 -34.96 -3.70 36.00
C PRO A 50 -34.66 -5.20 35.85
N ASP A 51 -35.74 -5.94 35.57
CA ASP A 51 -35.86 -7.36 35.22
C ASP A 51 -35.49 -7.59 33.73
N PRO A 52 -35.07 -8.80 33.30
CA PRO A 52 -34.57 -9.05 31.94
C PRO A 52 -35.67 -9.62 31.04
N GLY A 53 -35.78 -9.14 29.79
CA GLY A 53 -36.61 -9.83 28.82
C GLY A 53 -36.75 -9.19 27.44
N ILE A 54 -36.22 -9.92 26.45
CA ILE A 54 -36.45 -9.89 24.99
C ILE A 54 -35.36 -9.13 24.19
N PRO A 55 -34.52 -9.86 23.41
CA PRO A 55 -33.56 -9.23 22.50
C PRO A 55 -34.29 -8.63 21.30
N ALA A 56 -34.04 -7.34 21.04
CA ALA A 56 -34.47 -6.68 19.81
C ALA A 56 -33.70 -7.26 18.60
N PRO A 57 -34.35 -7.42 17.44
CA PRO A 57 -33.69 -7.96 16.26
C PRO A 57 -32.65 -6.98 15.71
N SER A 58 -31.41 -7.47 15.55
CA SER A 58 -30.31 -6.74 14.91
C SER A 58 -30.60 -6.48 13.42
N VAL A 59 -30.20 -5.30 12.95
CA VAL A 59 -30.28 -4.84 11.55
C VAL A 59 -29.70 -5.87 10.56
N ALA A 60 -28.72 -6.68 10.98
CA ALA A 60 -28.12 -7.74 10.17
C ALA A 60 -29.10 -8.87 9.79
N LEU A 61 -30.04 -9.21 10.68
CA LEU A 61 -31.06 -10.26 10.49
C LEU A 61 -32.16 -9.83 9.50
N LEU A 62 -32.24 -8.52 9.27
CA LEU A 62 -33.23 -7.85 8.45
C LEU A 62 -32.75 -7.61 7.00
N LEU A 63 -31.44 -7.80 6.75
CA LEU A 63 -30.82 -7.76 5.42
C LEU A 63 -30.73 -9.16 4.78
N SER A 64 -30.66 -10.24 5.58
CA SER A 64 -30.57 -11.62 5.09
C SER A 64 -31.86 -12.14 4.44
N GLN A 65 -33.01 -11.49 4.68
CA GLN A 65 -34.31 -11.88 4.10
C GLN A 65 -34.57 -11.33 2.68
N LEU A 66 -33.66 -10.51 2.14
CA LEU A 66 -33.80 -9.90 0.80
C LEU A 66 -33.32 -10.81 -0.36
N ASN A 67 -32.76 -12.00 -0.09
CA ASN A 67 -32.08 -12.83 -1.11
C ASN A 67 -32.88 -14.04 -1.66
N ALA A 68 -34.18 -14.19 -1.38
CA ALA A 68 -34.98 -15.28 -1.95
C ALA A 68 -35.91 -14.77 -3.06
N THR A 69 -35.61 -15.10 -4.33
CA THR A 69 -36.55 -14.93 -5.45
C THR A 69 -36.87 -16.28 -6.12
N PRO A 70 -38.12 -16.47 -6.57
CA PRO A 70 -38.54 -17.66 -7.33
C PRO A 70 -38.31 -17.47 -8.84
N SER A 71 -37.83 -18.54 -9.47
CA SER A 71 -37.50 -18.61 -10.90
C SER A 71 -38.76 -18.71 -11.77
N THR A 72 -38.88 -17.81 -12.76
CA THR A 72 -39.82 -17.97 -13.89
C THR A 72 -39.09 -17.82 -15.22
N ASN A 73 -39.21 -18.86 -16.03
CA ASN A 73 -38.67 -19.01 -17.39
C ASN A 73 -39.57 -18.29 -18.38
N THR A 74 -39.02 -17.42 -19.24
CA THR A 74 -39.59 -17.20 -20.59
C THR A 74 -38.50 -16.76 -21.56
N GLN A 75 -38.27 -17.58 -22.58
CA GLN A 75 -37.42 -17.29 -23.74
C GLN A 75 -38.18 -16.40 -24.73
N SER A 76 -37.53 -15.37 -25.25
CA SER A 76 -37.87 -14.82 -26.57
C SER A 76 -36.62 -14.34 -27.29
N GLU A 77 -36.59 -14.67 -28.58
CA GLU A 77 -35.52 -14.61 -29.56
C GLU A 77 -35.56 -13.25 -30.31
N PRO A 78 -34.44 -12.55 -30.58
CA PRO A 78 -34.49 -11.32 -31.35
C PRO A 78 -34.07 -11.50 -32.82
N GLN A 79 -34.91 -10.98 -33.72
CA GLN A 79 -34.64 -10.84 -35.15
C GLN A 79 -33.65 -9.70 -35.43
N LEU A 80 -32.68 -9.96 -36.32
CA LEU A 80 -31.67 -9.03 -36.82
C LEU A 80 -32.26 -7.90 -37.68
N ALA A 81 -31.94 -6.65 -37.33
CA ALA A 81 -32.08 -5.50 -38.20
C ALA A 81 -30.71 -4.91 -38.55
N ARG A 82 -30.44 -4.76 -39.85
CA ARG A 82 -29.21 -4.19 -40.45
C ARG A 82 -29.06 -2.70 -40.15
N SER A 83 -27.89 -2.29 -39.66
CA SER A 83 -27.49 -0.89 -39.49
C SER A 83 -26.71 -0.35 -40.71
N ARG A 84 -27.02 0.90 -41.09
CA ARG A 84 -26.26 1.74 -42.04
C ARG A 84 -25.20 2.57 -41.27
N PRO A 85 -24.09 2.96 -41.91
CA PRO A 85 -23.02 3.71 -41.24
C PRO A 85 -23.36 5.20 -41.08
N TYR A 86 -23.17 5.74 -39.87
CA TYR A 86 -23.24 7.17 -39.56
C TYR A 86 -21.84 7.79 -39.61
N GLY A 87 -21.71 8.91 -40.34
CA GLY A 87 -20.56 9.80 -40.28
C GLY A 87 -20.58 10.72 -39.05
N PRO A 88 -19.46 11.41 -38.75
CA PRO A 88 -19.31 12.17 -37.51
C PRO A 88 -20.12 13.47 -37.56
N SER A 89 -21.07 13.62 -36.63
CA SER A 89 -21.86 14.84 -36.44
C SER A 89 -21.26 15.66 -35.30
N SER A 90 -20.78 16.86 -35.61
CA SER A 90 -20.33 17.88 -34.66
C SER A 90 -21.52 18.51 -33.94
N ILE A 91 -21.42 18.63 -32.61
CA ILE A 91 -22.42 19.29 -31.76
C ILE A 91 -22.07 20.79 -31.68
N PRO A 92 -23.00 21.72 -31.98
CA PRO A 92 -22.75 23.14 -31.81
C PRO A 92 -22.98 23.60 -30.36
N VAL A 93 -22.03 24.38 -29.84
CA VAL A 93 -22.11 25.09 -28.55
C VAL A 93 -23.09 26.27 -28.68
N PRO A 94 -24.07 26.47 -27.78
CA PRO A 94 -24.97 27.61 -27.85
C PRO A 94 -24.32 28.86 -27.27
N THR A 95 -24.30 29.92 -28.07
CA THR A 95 -23.90 31.28 -27.68
C THR A 95 -25.12 32.03 -27.13
N LEU A 96 -25.05 32.48 -25.87
CA LEU A 96 -26.09 33.29 -25.23
C LEU A 96 -26.01 34.74 -25.71
N SER A 97 -27.01 35.18 -26.49
CA SER A 97 -27.27 36.60 -26.75
C SER A 97 -28.26 37.16 -25.73
N ALA A 98 -27.84 38.21 -25.02
CA ALA A 98 -28.69 39.02 -24.17
C ALA A 98 -29.66 39.85 -25.01
N ARG A 99 -30.97 39.74 -24.73
CA ARG A 99 -31.98 40.66 -25.24
C ARG A 99 -32.88 41.07 -24.08
N GLY A 100 -32.85 42.36 -23.77
CA GLY A 100 -33.68 42.98 -22.74
C GLY A 100 -35.16 42.97 -23.13
N GLN A 101 -36.00 42.62 -22.16
CA GLN A 101 -37.41 42.96 -22.14
C GLN A 101 -37.77 43.52 -20.77
N THR A 102 -38.57 44.58 -20.81
CA THR A 102 -38.97 45.42 -19.69
C THR A 102 -40.42 45.09 -19.30
N LEU A 103 -40.69 45.18 -17.99
CA LEU A 103 -41.97 45.43 -17.29
C LEU A 103 -42.88 44.24 -16.91
N ALA A 104 -43.07 44.06 -15.60
CA ALA A 104 -44.29 44.46 -14.86
C ALA A 104 -44.04 44.37 -13.32
N PRO A 105 -44.69 45.20 -12.47
CA PRO A 105 -44.44 45.22 -11.03
C PRO A 105 -45.19 44.08 -10.33
N VAL A 106 -44.44 43.19 -9.66
CA VAL A 106 -44.98 42.09 -8.86
C VAL A 106 -45.05 42.53 -7.40
N SER A 107 -46.19 42.27 -6.77
CA SER A 107 -46.53 42.58 -5.38
C SER A 107 -45.48 42.09 -4.37
N ASN A 108 -45.12 42.98 -3.43
CA ASN A 108 -44.23 42.71 -2.30
C ASN A 108 -44.83 41.68 -1.33
N THR A 109 -44.60 40.39 -1.58
CA THR A 109 -44.53 39.37 -0.53
C THR A 109 -43.07 39.16 -0.18
N ALA A 110 -42.70 39.29 1.10
CA ALA A 110 -41.34 39.05 1.57
C ALA A 110 -40.83 37.70 1.03
N PRO A 111 -39.61 37.64 0.46
CA PRO A 111 -39.08 36.40 -0.09
C PRO A 111 -39.02 35.35 1.03
N PRO A 112 -39.42 34.09 0.75
CA PRO A 112 -39.29 33.01 1.71
C PRO A 112 -37.83 32.91 2.15
N VAL A 113 -37.59 32.87 3.46
CA VAL A 113 -36.25 32.66 4.03
C VAL A 113 -35.80 31.28 3.57
N ILE A 114 -34.81 31.24 2.68
CA ILE A 114 -34.19 29.99 2.24
C ILE A 114 -33.35 29.49 3.41
N GLU A 115 -33.85 28.47 4.09
CA GLU A 115 -33.13 27.78 5.16
C GLU A 115 -31.88 27.10 4.58
N ASP A 116 -30.72 27.31 5.20
CA ASP A 116 -29.46 26.72 4.75
C ASP A 116 -29.40 25.24 5.15
N VAL A 117 -29.79 24.37 4.22
CA VAL A 117 -29.81 22.91 4.41
C VAL A 117 -28.42 22.26 4.38
N ARG A 118 -27.34 23.02 4.14
CA ARG A 118 -25.97 22.47 4.05
C ARG A 118 -25.41 22.06 5.40
N GLY A 119 -25.78 22.78 6.45
CA GLY A 119 -25.29 22.58 7.82
C GLY A 119 -26.15 21.65 8.68
N MET A 120 -27.15 20.98 8.10
CA MET A 120 -28.02 20.09 8.86
C MET A 120 -27.26 18.88 9.38
N SER A 121 -27.34 18.65 10.68
CA SER A 121 -26.88 17.40 11.28
C SER A 121 -27.73 16.22 10.78
N PHE A 122 -27.22 14.99 10.94
CA PHE A 122 -27.97 13.79 10.58
C PHE A 122 -29.38 13.76 11.21
N GLN A 123 -29.49 14.16 12.49
CA GLN A 123 -30.78 14.22 13.20
C GLN A 123 -31.72 15.28 12.63
N GLN A 124 -31.19 16.41 12.15
CA GLN A 124 -31.98 17.47 11.53
C GLN A 124 -32.41 17.11 10.10
N ALA A 125 -31.56 16.40 9.37
CA ALA A 125 -31.83 16.01 7.98
C ALA A 125 -32.95 14.94 7.87
N LEU A 126 -33.06 14.03 8.85
CA LEU A 126 -34.01 12.92 8.80
C LEU A 126 -35.48 13.36 8.65
N PRO A 127 -36.07 14.19 9.54
CA PRO A 127 -37.46 14.63 9.38
C PRO A 127 -37.70 15.32 8.04
N ARG A 128 -36.74 16.13 7.59
CA ARG A 128 -36.81 16.84 6.31
C ARG A 128 -36.84 15.90 5.11
N LEU A 129 -36.02 14.86 5.11
CA LEU A 129 -36.08 13.80 4.09
C LEU A 129 -37.42 13.07 4.11
N GLY A 130 -38.03 12.91 5.29
CA GLY A 130 -39.37 12.35 5.45
C GLY A 130 -40.44 13.17 4.74
N GLU A 131 -40.41 14.50 4.87
CA GLU A 131 -41.32 15.42 4.18
C GLU A 131 -41.09 15.42 2.66
N LEU A 132 -39.83 15.55 2.24
CA LEU A 132 -39.45 15.58 0.82
C LEU A 132 -39.84 14.30 0.08
N ALA A 133 -39.84 13.16 0.76
CA ALA A 133 -40.24 11.90 0.16
C ALA A 133 -41.75 11.75 -0.05
N GLU A 134 -42.58 12.55 0.64
CA GLU A 134 -44.03 12.59 0.41
C GLU A 134 -44.42 13.51 -0.75
N ASP A 135 -43.50 14.40 -1.17
CA ASP A 135 -43.72 15.29 -2.31
C ASP A 135 -43.58 14.52 -3.65
N PRO A 136 -44.67 14.36 -4.43
CA PRO A 136 -44.63 13.65 -5.71
C PRO A 136 -43.67 14.28 -6.72
N ALA A 137 -43.44 15.60 -6.65
CA ALA A 137 -42.53 16.30 -7.55
C ALA A 137 -41.06 15.93 -7.27
N VAL A 138 -40.67 15.86 -5.99
CA VAL A 138 -39.34 15.43 -5.58
C VAL A 138 -39.09 13.98 -5.96
N VAL A 139 -40.07 13.09 -5.71
CA VAL A 139 -39.97 11.67 -6.08
C VAL A 139 -39.81 11.51 -7.60
N ALA A 140 -40.62 12.22 -8.40
CA ALA A 140 -40.50 12.19 -9.86
C ALA A 140 -39.13 12.72 -10.34
N ALA A 141 -38.59 13.75 -9.69
CA ALA A 141 -37.27 14.27 -10.02
C ALA A 141 -36.15 13.26 -9.69
N ILE A 142 -36.19 12.61 -8.52
CA ILE A 142 -35.23 11.56 -8.16
C ILE A 142 -35.30 10.37 -9.14
N GLN A 143 -36.51 9.95 -9.52
CA GLN A 143 -36.70 8.90 -10.54
C GLN A 143 -36.07 9.29 -11.88
N ARG A 144 -36.22 10.56 -12.29
CA ARG A 144 -35.57 11.07 -13.51
C ARG A 144 -34.05 11.02 -13.41
N LEU A 145 -33.46 11.46 -12.29
CA LEU A 145 -32.01 11.39 -12.07
C LEU A 145 -31.50 9.94 -12.15
N LYS A 146 -32.26 8.98 -11.61
CA LYS A 146 -31.94 7.55 -11.72
C LYS A 146 -32.04 7.04 -13.16
N GLN A 147 -33.06 7.44 -13.92
CA GLN A 147 -33.18 7.08 -15.34
C GLN A 147 -32.02 7.65 -16.17
N GLU A 148 -31.57 8.88 -15.87
CA GLU A 148 -30.40 9.50 -16.51
C GLU A 148 -29.12 8.72 -16.20
N GLN A 149 -28.95 8.27 -14.95
CA GLN A 149 -27.86 7.37 -14.56
C GLN A 149 -27.91 6.04 -15.29
N ASP A 150 -29.05 5.34 -15.27
CA ASP A 150 -29.23 4.05 -15.96
C ASP A 150 -28.93 4.17 -17.45
N ARG A 151 -29.33 5.28 -18.07
CA ARG A 151 -29.06 5.56 -19.48
C ARG A 151 -27.55 5.73 -19.71
N LEU A 152 -26.84 6.46 -18.86
CA LEU A 152 -25.39 6.64 -18.98
C LEU A 152 -24.65 5.31 -18.77
N GLU A 153 -25.02 4.54 -17.75
CA GLU A 153 -24.42 3.23 -17.47
C GLU A 153 -24.57 2.28 -18.65
N ARG A 154 -25.77 2.17 -19.24
CA ARG A 154 -26.00 1.37 -20.45
C ARG A 154 -25.15 1.86 -21.62
N LEU A 155 -25.10 3.17 -21.84
CA LEU A 155 -24.30 3.75 -22.93
C LEU A 155 -22.81 3.42 -22.77
N LEU A 156 -22.24 3.62 -21.59
CA LEU A 156 -20.83 3.32 -21.31
C LEU A 156 -20.55 1.81 -21.38
N TRP A 157 -21.50 0.99 -20.95
CA TRP A 157 -21.41 -0.46 -21.09
C TRP A 157 -21.39 -0.91 -22.57
N ASP A 158 -22.27 -0.36 -23.39
CA ASP A 158 -22.33 -0.66 -24.83
C ASP A 158 -21.04 -0.20 -25.53
N GLU A 159 -20.55 0.99 -25.21
CA GLU A 159 -19.27 1.52 -25.73
C GLU A 159 -18.09 0.61 -25.32
N ARG A 160 -18.03 0.18 -24.05
CA ARG A 160 -16.99 -0.74 -23.56
C ARG A 160 -17.08 -2.13 -24.22
N THR A 161 -18.29 -2.63 -24.40
CA THR A 161 -18.55 -3.91 -25.09
C THR A 161 -18.11 -3.82 -26.55
N ALA A 162 -18.36 -2.69 -27.22
CA ALA A 162 -17.90 -2.46 -28.58
C ALA A 162 -16.36 -2.48 -28.69
N ILE A 163 -15.63 -1.93 -27.70
CA ILE A 163 -14.16 -2.04 -27.64
C ILE A 163 -13.75 -3.51 -27.54
N ARG A 164 -14.37 -4.29 -26.66
CA ARG A 164 -14.08 -5.73 -26.54
C ARG A 164 -14.35 -6.46 -27.85
N THR A 165 -15.54 -6.33 -28.43
CA THR A 165 -15.92 -7.00 -29.69
C THR A 165 -14.96 -6.64 -30.82
N LYS A 166 -14.56 -5.36 -30.93
CA LYS A 166 -13.56 -4.90 -31.91
C LYS A 166 -12.22 -5.64 -31.77
N PHE A 167 -11.76 -5.92 -30.54
CA PHE A 167 -10.50 -6.66 -30.34
C PHE A 167 -10.67 -8.17 -30.50
N GLU A 168 -11.81 -8.73 -30.14
CA GLU A 168 -12.15 -10.14 -30.45
C GLU A 168 -12.14 -10.38 -31.96
N GLU A 169 -12.70 -9.48 -32.76
CA GLU A 169 -12.66 -9.53 -34.22
C GLU A 169 -11.22 -9.44 -34.76
N LYS A 170 -10.39 -8.53 -34.22
CA LYS A 170 -8.97 -8.44 -34.59
C LYS A 170 -8.21 -9.73 -34.28
N VAL A 171 -8.46 -10.34 -33.12
CA VAL A 171 -7.87 -11.63 -32.74
C VAL A 171 -8.33 -12.72 -33.69
N GLN A 172 -9.61 -12.76 -34.08
CA GLN A 172 -10.12 -13.75 -35.01
C GLN A 172 -9.50 -13.59 -36.41
N VAL A 173 -9.35 -12.36 -36.91
CA VAL A 173 -8.68 -12.07 -38.18
C VAL A 173 -7.21 -12.52 -38.14
N ALA A 174 -6.49 -12.21 -37.06
CA ALA A 174 -5.10 -12.62 -36.88
C ALA A 174 -4.95 -14.14 -36.84
N LYS A 175 -5.84 -14.84 -36.11
CA LYS A 175 -5.91 -16.31 -36.09
C LYS A 175 -6.16 -16.89 -37.48
N ASN A 176 -7.15 -16.39 -38.22
CA ASN A 176 -7.47 -16.86 -39.56
C ASN A 176 -6.28 -16.67 -40.52
N LYS A 177 -5.60 -15.52 -40.45
CA LYS A 177 -4.40 -15.23 -41.24
C LYS A 177 -3.26 -16.21 -40.92
N ALA A 178 -3.03 -16.47 -39.63
CA ALA A 178 -2.03 -17.42 -39.17
C ALA A 178 -2.33 -18.83 -39.71
N THR A 179 -3.58 -19.29 -39.60
CA THR A 179 -4.04 -20.57 -40.16
C THR A 179 -3.82 -20.67 -41.67
N MET A 180 -4.10 -19.62 -42.44
CA MET A 180 -3.89 -19.63 -43.89
C MET A 180 -2.41 -19.75 -44.29
N ILE A 181 -1.49 -19.25 -43.46
CA ILE A 181 -0.05 -19.33 -43.69
C ILE A 181 0.54 -20.66 -43.18
N GLY A 182 -0.25 -21.45 -42.42
CA GLY A 182 0.21 -22.69 -41.79
C GLY A 182 1.11 -22.47 -40.58
N VAL A 183 1.12 -21.26 -40.02
CA VAL A 183 1.92 -20.88 -38.84
C VAL A 183 0.95 -20.45 -37.75
N GLY A 184 1.13 -20.89 -36.50
CA GLY A 184 0.30 -20.42 -35.39
C GLY A 184 0.41 -18.90 -35.16
N LEU A 185 -0.53 -18.30 -34.44
CA LEU A 185 -0.43 -16.88 -34.07
C LEU A 185 0.86 -16.67 -33.27
N SER A 186 1.73 -15.78 -33.75
CA SER A 186 3.01 -15.54 -33.09
C SER A 186 2.79 -14.91 -31.71
N LYS A 187 3.67 -15.22 -30.74
CA LYS A 187 3.61 -14.63 -29.40
C LYS A 187 3.62 -13.10 -29.44
N HIS A 188 4.49 -12.52 -30.26
CA HIS A 188 4.58 -11.07 -30.44
C HIS A 188 3.27 -10.45 -30.94
N GLU A 189 2.60 -11.08 -31.91
CA GLU A 189 1.31 -10.59 -32.43
C GLU A 189 0.19 -10.70 -31.39
N ALA A 190 0.19 -11.78 -30.58
CA ALA A 190 -0.73 -11.92 -29.45
C ALA A 190 -0.50 -10.83 -28.39
N ASP A 191 0.75 -10.61 -27.99
CA ASP A 191 1.13 -9.59 -27.01
C ASP A 191 0.76 -8.17 -27.49
N MET A 192 0.93 -7.89 -28.79
CA MET A 192 0.52 -6.62 -29.42
C MET A 192 -1.01 -6.40 -29.37
N LEU A 193 -1.80 -7.45 -29.60
CA LEU A 193 -3.26 -7.37 -29.53
C LEU A 193 -3.76 -7.15 -28.10
N VAL A 194 -3.17 -7.86 -27.13
CA VAL A 194 -3.47 -7.68 -25.69
C VAL A 194 -3.11 -6.26 -25.25
N SER A 195 -1.89 -5.81 -25.53
CA SER A 195 -1.45 -4.45 -25.16
C SER A 195 -2.30 -3.36 -25.82
N GLY A 196 -2.70 -3.57 -27.09
CA GLY A 196 -3.61 -2.67 -27.79
C GLY A 196 -4.99 -2.57 -27.13
N TYR A 197 -5.54 -3.71 -26.70
CA TYR A 197 -6.83 -3.76 -26.00
C TYR A 197 -6.76 -3.05 -24.65
N GLU A 198 -5.75 -3.36 -23.84
CA GLU A 198 -5.52 -2.71 -22.54
C GLU A 198 -5.37 -1.20 -22.68
N LYS A 199 -4.59 -0.74 -23.66
CA LYS A 199 -4.40 0.69 -23.91
C LYS A 199 -5.68 1.40 -24.35
N GLU A 200 -6.47 0.79 -25.23
CA GLU A 200 -7.74 1.37 -25.69
C GLU A 200 -8.77 1.40 -24.57
N LEU A 201 -8.82 0.36 -23.73
CA LEU A 201 -9.69 0.30 -22.55
C LEU A 201 -9.30 1.32 -21.48
N ALA A 202 -8.02 1.42 -21.14
CA ALA A 202 -7.53 2.41 -20.18
C ALA A 202 -7.82 3.84 -20.66
N ARG A 203 -7.69 4.10 -21.96
CA ARG A 203 -8.03 5.39 -22.56
C ARG A 203 -9.53 5.67 -22.51
N PHE A 204 -10.37 4.67 -22.77
CA PHE A 204 -11.82 4.79 -22.64
C PHE A 204 -12.22 5.10 -21.19
N ASP A 205 -11.64 4.39 -20.22
CA ASP A 205 -11.96 4.61 -18.81
C ASP A 205 -11.55 6.04 -18.38
N SER A 206 -10.37 6.52 -18.76
CA SER A 206 -9.88 7.86 -18.35
C SER A 206 -10.47 9.03 -19.14
N GLU A 207 -10.62 8.92 -20.46
CA GLU A 207 -11.06 10.04 -21.30
C GLU A 207 -12.58 10.10 -21.47
N ARG A 208 -13.29 8.98 -21.25
CA ARG A 208 -14.73 8.87 -21.57
C ARG A 208 -15.59 8.52 -20.37
N VAL A 209 -15.22 7.53 -19.55
CA VAL A 209 -16.02 7.08 -18.39
C VAL A 209 -15.96 8.11 -17.28
N VAL A 210 -14.76 8.45 -16.80
CA VAL A 210 -14.57 9.37 -15.67
C VAL A 210 -15.24 10.73 -15.92
N PRO A 211 -14.97 11.46 -17.04
CA PRO A 211 -15.58 12.77 -17.26
C PRO A 211 -17.10 12.73 -17.41
N ALA A 212 -17.65 11.65 -17.96
CA ALA A 212 -19.09 11.49 -18.11
C ALA A 212 -19.78 11.21 -16.77
N TRP A 213 -19.14 10.42 -15.92
CA TRP A 213 -19.61 10.14 -14.57
C TRP A 213 -19.56 11.39 -13.70
N ASP A 214 -18.44 12.14 -13.73
CA ASP A 214 -18.30 13.41 -13.02
C ASP A 214 -19.36 14.42 -13.44
N GLY A 215 -19.62 14.52 -14.75
CA GLY A 215 -20.69 15.36 -15.29
C GLY A 215 -22.08 14.95 -14.80
N LEU A 216 -22.38 13.65 -14.74
CA LEU A 216 -23.64 13.14 -14.20
C LEU A 216 -23.77 13.46 -12.71
N VAL A 217 -22.75 13.16 -11.90
CA VAL A 217 -22.75 13.41 -10.46
C VAL A 217 -22.92 14.89 -10.16
N SER A 218 -22.21 15.77 -10.87
CA SER A 218 -22.34 17.22 -10.70
C SER A 218 -23.76 17.72 -11.03
N ASN A 219 -24.37 17.20 -12.10
CA ASN A 219 -25.75 17.51 -12.46
C ASN A 219 -26.75 16.99 -11.42
N GLN A 220 -26.56 15.75 -10.94
CA GLN A 220 -27.41 15.16 -9.91
C GLN A 220 -27.31 15.94 -8.59
N GLN A 221 -26.10 16.26 -8.11
CA GLN A 221 -25.91 17.09 -6.92
C GLN A 221 -26.55 18.47 -7.07
N SER A 222 -26.42 19.11 -8.23
CA SER A 222 -27.07 20.40 -8.52
C SER A 222 -28.60 20.29 -8.48
N ALA A 223 -29.16 19.23 -9.05
CA ALA A 223 -30.60 18.99 -9.04
C ALA A 223 -31.12 18.67 -7.63
N LEU A 224 -30.43 17.82 -6.87
CA LEU A 224 -30.79 17.48 -5.49
C LEU A 224 -30.69 18.71 -4.57
N ALA A 225 -29.70 19.57 -4.78
CA ALA A 225 -29.58 20.85 -4.08
C ALA A 225 -30.77 21.78 -4.36
N GLN A 226 -31.22 21.85 -5.62
CA GLN A 226 -32.40 22.64 -6.02
C GLN A 226 -33.70 22.10 -5.41
N LEU A 227 -33.77 20.78 -5.18
CA LEU A 227 -34.88 20.14 -4.47
C LEU A 227 -34.80 20.33 -2.95
N GLY A 228 -33.76 21.00 -2.43
CA GLY A 228 -33.59 21.24 -1.00
C GLY A 228 -33.26 19.97 -0.21
N ILE A 229 -32.68 18.95 -0.86
CA ILE A 229 -32.27 17.71 -0.19
C ILE A 229 -31.05 18.02 0.69
N PRO A 230 -31.12 17.79 2.01
CA PRO A 230 -30.04 18.11 2.93
C PRO A 230 -28.73 17.45 2.52
N THR A 231 -27.61 18.14 2.73
CA THR A 231 -26.24 17.66 2.47
C THR A 231 -25.90 17.29 1.01
N MET A 232 -26.83 17.42 0.06
CA MET A 232 -26.60 17.14 -1.36
C MET A 232 -26.39 18.46 -2.11
N PHE A 233 -25.14 18.89 -2.20
CA PHE A 233 -24.76 20.12 -2.91
C PHE A 233 -23.63 19.84 -3.91
N PRO A 234 -23.50 20.64 -4.98
CA PRO A 234 -22.37 20.53 -5.90
C PRO A 234 -21.08 20.62 -5.12
N THR A 235 -20.26 19.58 -5.25
CA THR A 235 -18.96 19.48 -4.60
C THR A 235 -18.01 20.46 -5.27
N THR A 236 -17.96 21.70 -4.76
CA THR A 236 -17.11 22.77 -5.28
C THR A 236 -15.68 22.72 -4.74
N VAL A 237 -15.46 21.98 -3.64
CA VAL A 237 -14.14 21.76 -3.07
C VAL A 237 -13.63 20.41 -3.55
N ARG A 238 -12.37 20.37 -4.00
CA ARG A 238 -11.72 19.14 -4.48
C ARG A 238 -11.70 18.01 -3.44
N THR A 239 -11.83 18.35 -2.15
CA THR A 239 -12.00 17.41 -1.03
C THR A 239 -13.35 16.69 -1.03
N ASP A 240 -14.36 17.27 -1.67
CA ASP A 240 -15.73 16.74 -1.66
C ASP A 240 -16.02 15.94 -2.95
N ALA A 241 -15.25 16.18 -4.02
CA ALA A 241 -15.44 15.63 -5.36
C ALA A 241 -14.71 14.30 -5.62
N GLU A 242 -13.83 13.85 -4.72
CA GLU A 242 -13.31 12.48 -4.78
C GLU A 242 -14.47 11.56 -4.36
N PRO A 243 -15.04 10.73 -5.26
CA PRO A 243 -15.91 9.68 -4.79
C PRO A 243 -15.12 8.87 -3.76
N PHE A 244 -15.79 8.46 -2.68
CA PHE A 244 -15.30 7.56 -1.62
C PHE A 244 -14.84 6.17 -2.14
N LEU A 245 -14.29 6.05 -3.35
CA LEU A 245 -13.04 5.32 -3.55
C LEU A 245 -11.99 6.03 -2.71
N THR A 246 -12.06 5.87 -1.38
CA THR A 246 -11.00 6.34 -0.47
C THR A 246 -9.70 5.86 -1.06
N MET A 247 -8.93 6.77 -1.66
CA MET A 247 -7.61 6.42 -2.13
C MET A 247 -6.92 5.79 -0.92
N PRO A 248 -6.33 4.59 -1.05
CA PRO A 248 -5.93 3.81 0.11
C PRO A 248 -4.61 4.36 0.65
N PHE A 249 -4.69 5.57 1.19
CA PHE A 249 -3.64 6.34 1.80
C PHE A 249 -4.07 6.78 3.19
N VAL A 250 -3.10 6.93 4.08
CA VAL A 250 -3.26 7.57 5.37
C VAL A 250 -2.32 8.77 5.44
N ASP A 251 -2.90 9.95 5.54
CA ASP A 251 -2.13 11.19 5.66
C ASP A 251 -1.71 11.45 7.11
N LEU A 252 -0.41 11.40 7.34
CA LEU A 252 0.27 11.69 8.60
C LEU A 252 0.84 13.11 8.52
N GLN A 253 0.06 14.08 9.00
CA GLN A 253 0.46 15.49 8.97
C GLN A 253 0.77 16.01 10.39
N SER A 254 1.94 16.64 10.53
CA SER A 254 2.30 17.38 11.73
C SER A 254 2.94 18.72 11.36
N SER A 255 3.31 19.52 12.35
CA SER A 255 3.94 20.84 12.10
C SER A 255 5.28 20.75 11.38
N ASN A 256 6.03 19.65 11.56
CA ASN A 256 7.38 19.47 11.04
C ASN A 256 7.52 18.31 10.04
N ASP A 257 6.47 17.49 9.86
CA ASP A 257 6.50 16.30 9.03
C ASP A 257 5.25 16.16 8.16
N PHE A 258 5.41 15.44 7.06
CA PHE A 258 4.31 14.98 6.22
C PHE A 258 4.68 13.64 5.59
N ALA A 259 3.79 12.66 5.75
CA ALA A 259 3.79 11.44 4.97
C ALA A 259 2.36 11.06 4.57
N SER A 260 2.20 10.50 3.39
CA SER A 260 0.98 9.87 2.91
C SER A 260 1.29 8.40 2.66
N ILE A 261 0.81 7.54 3.55
CA ILE A 261 1.17 6.12 3.59
C ILE A 261 0.16 5.31 2.81
N PHE A 262 0.57 4.76 1.67
CA PHE A 262 -0.26 3.85 0.88
C PHE A 262 -0.46 2.51 1.62
N TYR A 263 -1.64 1.94 1.46
CA TYR A 263 -1.94 0.58 1.89
C TYR A 263 -2.75 -0.17 0.84
N GLN A 264 -2.78 -1.50 0.95
CA GLN A 264 -3.68 -2.35 0.19
C GLN A 264 -4.31 -3.38 1.11
N THR A 265 -5.51 -3.84 0.74
CA THR A 265 -6.28 -4.83 1.52
C THR A 265 -6.82 -5.93 0.63
N ASN A 266 -7.07 -7.11 1.19
CA ASN A 266 -7.81 -8.17 0.47
C ASN A 266 -9.34 -7.97 0.54
N SER A 267 -9.81 -6.85 1.10
CA SER A 267 -11.24 -6.55 1.13
C SER A 267 -11.78 -6.32 -0.29
N PRO A 268 -13.04 -6.69 -0.58
CA PRO A 268 -13.64 -6.47 -1.90
C PRO A 268 -13.68 -5.00 -2.32
N SER A 269 -13.66 -4.09 -1.34
CA SER A 269 -13.69 -2.64 -1.54
C SER A 269 -12.31 -2.00 -1.73
N GLY A 270 -11.23 -2.76 -1.53
CA GLY A 270 -9.86 -2.25 -1.56
C GLY A 270 -9.52 -1.29 -0.42
N ASN A 271 -10.35 -1.23 0.63
CA ASN A 271 -10.13 -0.42 1.83
C ASN A 271 -10.57 -1.15 3.11
N VAL A 272 -10.24 -0.58 4.28
CA VAL A 272 -10.51 -1.21 5.59
C VAL A 272 -11.99 -1.30 5.95
N GLY A 273 -12.86 -0.51 5.31
CA GLY A 273 -14.31 -0.54 5.54
C GLY A 273 -15.00 -1.80 5.01
N GLY A 274 -14.34 -2.55 4.13
CA GLY A 274 -14.82 -3.83 3.61
C GLY A 274 -14.34 -5.07 4.38
N PHE A 275 -13.66 -4.89 5.53
CA PHE A 275 -13.20 -6.02 6.34
C PHE A 275 -14.36 -6.82 6.94
N ASP A 276 -14.18 -8.13 7.01
CA ASP A 276 -15.11 -9.05 7.66
C ASP A 276 -14.85 -9.02 9.18
N PRO A 277 -15.78 -8.54 10.01
CA PRO A 277 -15.56 -8.42 11.46
C PRO A 277 -15.28 -9.77 12.13
N SER A 278 -15.70 -10.89 11.55
CA SER A 278 -15.47 -12.22 12.13
C SER A 278 -14.03 -12.73 11.95
N LYS A 279 -13.29 -12.17 10.99
CA LYS A 279 -11.93 -12.60 10.66
C LYS A 279 -10.89 -11.79 11.44
N PRO A 280 -9.82 -12.41 11.95
CA PRO A 280 -8.70 -11.69 12.54
C PRO A 280 -7.95 -10.85 11.48
N LEU A 281 -7.30 -9.78 11.92
CA LEU A 281 -6.52 -8.89 11.05
C LEU A 281 -5.03 -9.26 11.07
N VAL A 282 -4.45 -9.40 9.87
CA VAL A 282 -3.02 -9.58 9.64
C VAL A 282 -2.47 -8.37 8.92
N CYS A 283 -1.45 -7.74 9.51
CA CYS A 283 -0.64 -6.70 8.87
C CYS A 283 0.65 -7.30 8.32
N ILE A 284 0.89 -7.12 7.02
CA ILE A 284 2.07 -7.61 6.33
C ILE A 284 3.00 -6.42 6.05
N LEU A 285 4.21 -6.46 6.58
CA LEU A 285 5.25 -5.47 6.31
C LEU A 285 6.20 -6.04 5.25
N HIS A 286 6.28 -5.37 4.10
CA HIS A 286 6.98 -5.86 2.90
C HIS A 286 8.51 -5.92 3.06
N PRO A 287 9.21 -6.71 2.21
CA PRO A 287 10.67 -6.75 2.19
C PRO A 287 11.34 -5.39 1.95
N THR A 288 12.59 -5.26 2.42
CA THR A 288 13.42 -4.06 2.19
C THR A 288 13.60 -3.83 0.68
N PHE A 289 13.61 -2.59 0.19
CA PHE A 289 13.69 -2.23 -1.25
C PHE A 289 12.53 -2.72 -2.15
N LEU A 290 11.52 -3.37 -1.58
CA LEU A 290 10.26 -3.70 -2.25
C LEU A 290 9.12 -2.86 -1.66
N ASP A 291 7.88 -3.20 -1.98
CA ASP A 291 6.66 -2.56 -1.49
C ASP A 291 5.52 -3.58 -1.35
N SER A 292 4.30 -3.14 -1.01
CA SER A 292 3.14 -4.00 -0.85
C SER A 292 2.75 -4.76 -2.13
N SER A 293 3.14 -4.32 -3.33
CA SER A 293 2.88 -5.09 -4.56
C SER A 293 3.61 -6.43 -4.60
N TRP A 294 4.65 -6.60 -3.78
CA TRP A 294 5.46 -7.82 -3.69
C TRP A 294 5.01 -8.82 -2.62
N VAL A 295 3.90 -8.54 -1.92
CA VAL A 295 3.30 -9.51 -0.98
C VAL A 295 2.12 -10.28 -1.59
N TYR A 296 2.04 -10.33 -2.93
CA TYR A 296 1.01 -11.07 -3.65
C TYR A 296 0.97 -12.56 -3.27
N SER A 297 2.11 -13.17 -2.96
CA SER A 297 2.18 -14.57 -2.52
C SER A 297 1.49 -14.81 -1.18
N GLN A 298 1.32 -13.77 -0.33
CA GLN A 298 0.51 -13.83 0.89
C GLN A 298 -0.96 -13.52 0.60
N PHE A 299 -1.23 -12.50 -0.24
CA PHE A 299 -2.59 -12.07 -0.58
C PHE A 299 -3.36 -13.09 -1.43
N GLU A 300 -2.68 -13.86 -2.28
CA GLU A 300 -3.28 -14.87 -3.13
C GLU A 300 -3.28 -16.27 -2.49
N ASP A 301 -2.70 -16.42 -1.29
CA ASP A 301 -2.67 -17.72 -0.61
C ASP A 301 -4.05 -18.00 0.02
N PRO A 302 -4.76 -19.06 -0.40
CA PRO A 302 -6.09 -19.33 0.12
C PRO A 302 -6.11 -19.54 1.64
N ARG A 303 -5.00 -19.99 2.25
CA ARG A 303 -4.90 -20.20 3.70
C ARG A 303 -4.87 -18.88 4.48
N LEU A 304 -4.54 -17.78 3.81
CA LEU A 304 -4.50 -16.44 4.39
C LEU A 304 -5.73 -15.64 3.96
N ASP A 305 -6.01 -15.60 2.66
CA ASP A 305 -7.09 -14.78 2.10
C ASP A 305 -8.49 -15.20 2.61
N SER A 306 -8.74 -16.50 2.77
CA SER A 306 -10.06 -16.97 3.23
C SER A 306 -10.27 -16.74 4.72
N GLU A 307 -9.22 -16.83 5.53
CA GLU A 307 -9.32 -16.88 6.99
C GLU A 307 -9.05 -15.54 7.69
N PHE A 308 -8.40 -14.59 7.00
CA PHE A 308 -7.93 -13.34 7.60
C PHE A 308 -8.36 -12.12 6.78
N ASN A 309 -8.56 -11.00 7.47
CA ASN A 309 -8.44 -9.69 6.84
C ASN A 309 -6.94 -9.40 6.68
N LEU A 310 -6.52 -9.02 5.49
CA LEU A 310 -5.12 -8.71 5.18
C LEU A 310 -4.98 -7.21 4.90
N ILE A 311 -3.95 -6.60 5.47
CA ILE A 311 -3.51 -5.25 5.14
C ILE A 311 -1.99 -5.25 4.95
N ALA A 312 -1.51 -4.53 3.93
CA ALA A 312 -0.09 -4.25 3.76
C ALA A 312 0.11 -2.76 3.55
N PHE A 313 1.02 -2.17 4.31
CA PHE A 313 1.41 -0.76 4.17
C PHE A 313 2.69 -0.68 3.35
N ASP A 314 2.73 0.26 2.42
CA ASP A 314 3.99 0.73 1.85
C ASP A 314 4.69 1.59 2.89
N MET A 315 5.86 1.17 3.36
CA MET A 315 6.65 1.96 4.30
C MET A 315 6.89 3.37 3.74
N ARG A 316 7.15 4.35 4.61
CA ARG A 316 7.23 5.80 4.28
C ARG A 316 7.95 6.14 2.96
N VAL A 317 9.07 5.46 2.67
CA VAL A 317 9.92 5.67 1.48
C VAL A 317 9.82 4.54 0.46
N ALA A 318 8.78 3.72 0.50
CA ALA A 318 8.57 2.55 -0.35
C ALA A 318 7.27 2.65 -1.18
N GLY A 319 7.26 1.97 -2.33
CA GLY A 319 6.11 1.89 -3.23
C GLY A 319 5.46 3.22 -3.59
N LYS A 320 4.16 3.31 -3.33
CA LYS A 320 3.28 4.45 -3.62
C LYS A 320 3.22 5.47 -2.49
N SER A 321 3.76 5.18 -1.31
CA SER A 321 3.81 6.15 -0.21
C SER A 321 4.61 7.39 -0.61
N GLU A 322 4.20 8.56 -0.14
CA GLU A 322 4.90 9.83 -0.36
C GLU A 322 5.27 10.45 0.98
N CYS A 323 6.43 11.10 1.08
CA CYS A 323 6.83 11.76 2.31
C CYS A 323 7.79 12.90 2.07
N ARG A 324 7.92 13.76 3.09
CA ARG A 324 9.04 14.68 3.18
C ARG A 324 10.28 13.90 3.61
N THR A 325 11.34 13.97 2.79
CA THR A 325 12.64 13.41 3.14
C THR A 325 13.18 13.99 4.44
N SER A 326 13.72 13.13 5.30
CA SER A 326 14.21 13.51 6.62
C SER A 326 15.44 12.70 7.05
N GLY A 327 16.48 13.37 7.55
CA GLY A 327 17.60 12.70 8.21
C GLY A 327 17.26 12.12 9.59
N LYS A 328 16.01 12.26 10.06
CA LYS A 328 15.52 11.64 11.30
C LYS A 328 14.88 10.27 11.08
N HIS A 329 14.73 9.83 9.82
CA HIS A 329 14.05 8.58 9.52
C HIS A 329 14.86 7.37 10.01
N ASP A 330 14.35 6.69 11.03
CA ASP A 330 14.83 5.40 11.52
C ASP A 330 13.66 4.42 11.70
N SER A 331 13.95 3.21 12.18
CA SER A 331 12.91 2.18 12.37
C SER A 331 11.97 2.46 13.56
N TRP A 332 12.26 3.44 14.43
CA TRP A 332 11.31 3.91 15.45
C TRP A 332 10.28 4.85 14.84
N VAL A 333 10.70 5.70 13.89
CA VAL A 333 9.79 6.47 13.05
C VAL A 333 8.85 5.55 12.26
N ASP A 334 9.37 4.48 11.65
CA ASP A 334 8.56 3.48 10.94
C ASP A 334 7.47 2.85 11.85
N ALA A 335 7.83 2.52 13.10
CA ALA A 335 6.89 1.98 14.07
C ALA A 335 5.81 3.02 14.48
N ALA A 336 6.18 4.29 14.60
CA ALA A 336 5.24 5.37 14.88
C ALA A 336 4.30 5.65 13.69
N ASP A 337 4.81 5.59 12.45
CA ASP A 337 4.00 5.66 11.23
C ASP A 337 2.95 4.55 11.21
N LEU A 338 3.35 3.31 11.50
CA LEU A 338 2.44 2.17 11.57
C LEU A 338 1.37 2.35 12.65
N ALA A 339 1.74 2.88 13.82
CA ALA A 339 0.80 3.16 14.91
C ALA A 339 -0.22 4.26 14.55
N LEU A 340 0.23 5.36 13.95
CA LEU A 340 -0.70 6.39 13.48
C LEU A 340 -1.62 5.87 12.37
N CYS A 341 -1.09 5.09 11.42
CA CYS A 341 -1.91 4.44 10.40
C CYS A 341 -2.97 3.53 11.02
N HIS A 342 -2.57 2.72 12.00
CA HIS A 342 -3.49 1.88 12.76
C HIS A 342 -4.58 2.70 13.46
N GLN A 343 -4.23 3.82 14.11
CA GLN A 343 -5.20 4.64 14.82
C GLN A 343 -6.16 5.37 13.86
N PHE A 344 -5.66 5.94 12.76
CA PHE A 344 -6.49 6.67 11.81
C PHE A 344 -7.43 5.76 11.00
N LEU A 345 -6.99 4.55 10.68
CA LEU A 345 -7.83 3.52 10.06
C LEU A 345 -8.73 2.79 11.07
N LYS A 346 -8.59 3.09 12.38
CA LYS A 346 -9.34 2.44 13.48
C LYS A 346 -9.24 0.91 13.43
N LEU A 347 -8.06 0.40 13.12
CA LEU A 347 -7.84 -1.04 13.04
C LEU A 347 -8.05 -1.70 14.42
N PRO A 348 -8.52 -2.96 14.48
CA PRO A 348 -8.38 -3.79 15.66
C PRO A 348 -6.90 -4.15 15.90
N PRO A 349 -6.53 -4.64 17.10
CA PRO A 349 -5.21 -5.22 17.33
C PRO A 349 -4.88 -6.28 16.27
N LEU A 350 -3.63 -6.28 15.81
CA LEU A 350 -3.25 -6.98 14.59
C LEU A 350 -2.15 -8.03 14.81
N HIS A 351 -2.18 -9.11 14.04
CA HIS A 351 -1.05 -10.03 13.89
C HIS A 351 -0.08 -9.46 12.85
N ILE A 352 1.22 -9.35 13.16
CA ILE A 352 2.20 -8.81 12.21
C ILE A 352 3.00 -9.94 11.56
N LEU A 353 3.05 -9.94 10.23
CA LEU A 353 4.01 -10.69 9.43
C LEU A 353 5.05 -9.72 8.86
N ALA A 354 6.24 -9.69 9.46
CA ALA A 354 7.33 -8.83 9.05
C ALA A 354 8.34 -9.58 8.18
N LEU A 355 8.52 -9.08 6.96
CA LEU A 355 9.35 -9.70 5.93
C LEU A 355 10.69 -8.96 5.83
N GLU A 356 11.77 -9.60 6.28
CA GLU A 356 13.14 -9.10 6.16
C GLU A 356 13.47 -7.87 7.02
N SER A 357 14.72 -7.37 6.88
CA SER A 357 15.40 -6.46 7.80
C SER A 357 14.57 -5.27 8.32
N ASN A 358 14.17 -4.32 7.45
CA ASN A 358 13.50 -3.10 7.91
C ASN A 358 12.13 -3.40 8.53
N ALA A 359 11.36 -4.32 7.93
CA ALA A 359 10.07 -4.76 8.45
C ALA A 359 10.19 -5.37 9.85
N ILE A 360 11.17 -6.25 10.09
CA ILE A 360 11.42 -6.85 11.41
C ILE A 360 11.74 -5.76 12.45
N ASN A 361 12.58 -4.80 12.07
CA ASN A 361 12.98 -3.72 12.97
C ASN A 361 11.81 -2.80 13.32
N CYS A 362 10.95 -2.49 12.35
CA CYS A 362 9.70 -1.78 12.59
C CYS A 362 8.77 -2.59 13.51
N ALA A 363 8.54 -3.87 13.22
CA ALA A 363 7.60 -4.71 13.97
C ALA A 363 8.01 -4.92 15.45
N LEU A 364 9.30 -5.15 15.72
CA LEU A 364 9.82 -5.27 17.08
C LEU A 364 9.63 -3.97 17.88
N ARG A 365 9.89 -2.82 17.25
CA ARG A 365 9.74 -1.50 17.87
C ARG A 365 8.27 -1.14 18.08
N PHE A 366 7.42 -1.49 17.12
CA PHE A 366 5.97 -1.35 17.23
C PHE A 366 5.43 -2.15 18.43
N ALA A 367 5.79 -3.43 18.54
CA ALA A 367 5.34 -4.27 19.67
C ALA A 367 5.88 -3.79 21.02
N ALA A 368 7.08 -3.20 21.07
CA ALA A 368 7.64 -2.64 22.29
C ALA A 368 6.93 -1.35 22.73
N LEU A 369 6.49 -0.50 21.80
CA LEU A 369 5.85 0.79 22.10
C LEU A 369 4.32 0.72 22.22
N PHE A 370 3.70 -0.17 21.45
CA PHE A 370 2.25 -0.30 21.32
C PHE A 370 1.83 -1.76 21.52
N PRO A 371 2.19 -2.41 22.65
CA PRO A 371 1.95 -3.84 22.86
C PRO A 371 0.46 -4.20 22.79
N GLU A 372 -0.44 -3.28 23.12
CA GLU A 372 -1.89 -3.45 23.05
C GLU A 372 -2.46 -3.43 21.63
N LEU A 373 -1.69 -2.95 20.65
CA LEU A 373 -2.06 -2.95 19.22
C LEU A 373 -1.53 -4.18 18.47
N CYS A 374 -0.70 -5.00 19.11
CA CYS A 374 -0.04 -6.15 18.50
C CYS A 374 -0.49 -7.45 19.19
N LEU A 375 -1.08 -8.38 18.43
CA LEU A 375 -1.50 -9.68 18.93
C LEU A 375 -0.38 -10.72 18.88
N SER A 376 0.43 -10.71 17.81
CA SER A 376 1.58 -11.61 17.65
C SER A 376 2.57 -11.09 16.62
N LEU A 377 3.81 -11.57 16.67
CA LEU A 377 4.85 -11.25 15.69
C LEU A 377 5.29 -12.51 14.93
N ALA A 378 5.41 -12.42 13.61
CA ALA A 378 6.12 -13.38 12.78
C ALA A 378 7.24 -12.68 12.01
N LEU A 379 8.48 -13.09 12.24
CA LEU A 379 9.69 -12.42 11.76
C LEU A 379 10.41 -13.31 10.74
N CYS A 380 10.51 -12.88 9.49
CA CYS A 380 11.17 -13.63 8.42
C CYS A 380 12.60 -13.13 8.17
N ASN A 381 13.61 -13.98 8.31
CA ASN A 381 15.03 -13.68 8.13
C ASN A 381 15.57 -12.56 9.05
N VAL A 382 15.60 -12.85 10.35
CA VAL A 382 16.16 -11.97 11.39
C VAL A 382 17.60 -11.53 11.05
N PRO A 383 17.86 -10.23 10.83
CA PRO A 383 19.21 -9.73 10.56
C PRO A 383 20.06 -9.68 11.84
N ALA A 384 21.35 -9.41 11.68
CA ALA A 384 22.21 -9.05 12.82
C ALA A 384 21.70 -7.77 13.53
N PRO A 385 22.00 -7.51 14.82
CA PRO A 385 21.59 -6.27 15.48
C PRO A 385 22.11 -4.99 14.78
N THR A 386 23.35 -5.04 14.28
CA THR A 386 23.94 -4.04 13.37
C THR A 386 24.42 -4.73 12.11
N GLU A 387 24.57 -3.97 11.02
CA GLU A 387 24.90 -4.56 9.73
C GLU A 387 26.34 -5.10 9.69
N LEU A 388 26.49 -6.32 9.16
CA LEU A 388 27.80 -6.96 9.04
C LEU A 388 28.70 -6.09 8.16
N LYS A 389 29.99 -6.02 8.50
CA LYS A 389 30.92 -5.10 7.83
C LYS A 389 30.94 -5.28 6.30
N TRP A 390 30.96 -6.52 5.82
CA TRP A 390 30.98 -6.81 4.38
C TRP A 390 29.65 -6.44 3.71
N ILE A 391 28.52 -6.67 4.37
CA ILE A 391 27.19 -6.28 3.87
C ILE A 391 27.07 -4.76 3.81
N TYR A 392 27.54 -4.07 4.85
CA TYR A 392 27.59 -2.61 4.89
C TYR A 392 28.40 -2.07 3.71
N THR A 393 29.61 -2.57 3.49
CA THR A 393 30.44 -2.14 2.34
C THR A 393 29.74 -2.44 1.01
N ALA A 394 29.13 -3.62 0.86
CA ALA A 394 28.40 -3.97 -0.35
C ALA A 394 27.22 -3.04 -0.61
N TYR A 395 26.41 -2.71 0.41
CA TYR A 395 25.31 -1.75 0.26
C TYR A 395 25.79 -0.34 -0.01
N ASP A 396 26.86 0.14 0.64
CA ASP A 396 27.40 1.48 0.41
C ASP A 396 27.83 1.65 -1.06
N GLU A 397 28.59 0.69 -1.59
CA GLU A 397 29.02 0.68 -3.00
C GLU A 397 27.84 0.52 -3.97
N LEU A 398 26.88 -0.36 -3.62
CA LEU A 398 25.70 -0.62 -4.43
C LEU A 398 24.78 0.59 -4.52
N ILE A 399 24.44 1.20 -3.39
CA ILE A 399 23.57 2.39 -3.34
C ILE A 399 24.24 3.54 -4.07
N GLN A 400 25.54 3.75 -3.88
CA GLN A 400 26.25 4.80 -4.60
C GLN A 400 26.23 4.55 -6.12
N THR A 401 26.56 3.35 -6.59
CA THR A 401 26.56 3.04 -8.02
C THR A 401 25.15 3.14 -8.62
N TRP A 402 24.15 2.64 -7.91
CA TRP A 402 22.74 2.69 -8.32
C TRP A 402 22.23 4.12 -8.43
N CYS A 403 22.50 4.96 -7.44
CA CYS A 403 22.03 6.34 -7.40
C CYS A 403 22.66 7.25 -8.47
N PHE A 404 23.80 6.85 -9.02
CA PHE A 404 24.57 7.63 -9.99
C PHE A 404 24.83 6.88 -11.30
N ALA A 405 24.08 5.82 -11.60
CA ALA A 405 24.13 5.16 -12.90
C ALA A 405 23.84 6.17 -14.03
N GLU A 406 24.67 6.16 -15.08
CA GLU A 406 24.60 7.12 -16.19
C GLU A 406 23.84 6.58 -17.40
N ASP A 407 23.72 5.26 -17.50
CA ASP A 407 23.09 4.54 -18.61
C ASP A 407 22.37 3.26 -18.12
N LEU A 408 21.62 2.63 -19.05
CA LEU A 408 20.78 1.48 -18.76
C LEU A 408 21.62 0.27 -18.36
N GLU A 409 22.72 0.03 -19.06
CA GLU A 409 23.62 -1.10 -18.83
C GLU A 409 24.24 -1.07 -17.44
N SER A 410 24.67 0.11 -16.97
CA SER A 410 25.23 0.32 -15.64
C SER A 410 24.18 0.13 -14.55
N TYR A 411 22.96 0.60 -14.80
CA TYR A 411 21.82 0.42 -13.90
C TYR A 411 21.41 -1.06 -13.78
N GLU A 412 21.20 -1.72 -14.91
CA GLU A 412 20.85 -3.15 -15.00
C GLU A 412 21.94 -4.03 -14.35
N HIS A 413 23.22 -3.67 -14.53
CA HIS A 413 24.33 -4.37 -13.88
C HIS A 413 24.23 -4.28 -12.35
N ILE A 414 24.07 -3.08 -11.79
CA ILE A 414 24.02 -2.95 -10.32
C ILE A 414 22.72 -3.51 -9.73
N ALA A 415 21.61 -3.44 -10.46
CA ALA A 415 20.37 -4.09 -10.08
C ALA A 415 20.53 -5.63 -10.02
N MET A 416 21.28 -6.23 -10.95
CA MET A 416 21.60 -7.67 -10.89
C MET A 416 22.49 -8.03 -9.68
N GLU A 417 23.48 -7.20 -9.34
CA GLU A 417 24.26 -7.40 -8.12
C GLU A 417 23.35 -7.32 -6.87
N ALA A 418 22.36 -6.42 -6.87
CA ALA A 418 21.38 -6.33 -5.80
C ALA A 418 20.48 -7.58 -5.71
N VAL A 419 20.01 -8.13 -6.84
CA VAL A 419 19.30 -9.42 -6.86
C VAL A 419 20.17 -10.52 -6.26
N THR A 420 21.45 -10.58 -6.65
CA THR A 420 22.40 -11.59 -6.15
C THR A 420 22.64 -11.45 -4.65
N LEU A 421 22.78 -10.22 -4.15
CA LEU A 421 22.96 -9.94 -2.73
C LEU A 421 21.72 -10.31 -1.89
N THR A 422 20.52 -10.14 -2.45
CA THR A 422 19.25 -10.28 -1.71
C THR A 422 18.64 -11.68 -1.81
N LEU A 423 18.61 -12.30 -3.00
CA LEU A 423 18.03 -13.63 -3.23
C LEU A 423 19.06 -14.72 -3.51
N GLY A 424 20.31 -14.36 -3.82
CA GLY A 424 21.37 -15.28 -4.18
C GLY A 424 21.53 -15.48 -5.70
N PRO A 425 22.61 -16.16 -6.12
CA PRO A 425 22.97 -16.32 -7.53
C PRO A 425 22.00 -17.21 -8.31
N ASP A 426 21.28 -18.10 -7.62
CA ASP A 426 20.36 -19.09 -8.23
C ASP A 426 18.94 -18.54 -8.47
N THR A 427 18.79 -17.20 -8.45
CA THR A 427 17.49 -16.56 -8.66
C THR A 427 16.93 -16.89 -10.05
N PRO A 428 15.67 -17.39 -10.16
CA PRO A 428 15.06 -17.70 -11.45
C PRO A 428 15.09 -16.51 -12.40
N PRO A 429 15.41 -16.70 -13.70
CA PRO A 429 15.55 -15.61 -14.66
C PRO A 429 14.33 -14.68 -14.75
N ASP A 430 13.12 -15.25 -14.73
CA ASP A 430 11.88 -14.46 -14.80
C ASP A 430 11.67 -13.59 -13.56
N LEU A 431 12.03 -14.10 -12.37
CA LEU A 431 11.94 -13.34 -11.13
C LEU A 431 12.99 -12.22 -11.08
N ARG A 432 14.21 -12.51 -11.54
CA ARG A 432 15.27 -11.51 -11.71
C ARG A 432 14.81 -10.37 -12.63
N ASP A 433 14.25 -10.69 -13.80
CA ASP A 433 13.73 -9.69 -14.73
C ASP A 433 12.64 -8.83 -14.09
N GLN A 434 11.73 -9.43 -13.32
CA GLN A 434 10.66 -8.72 -12.61
C GLN A 434 11.20 -7.76 -11.55
N LEU A 435 12.19 -8.19 -10.74
CA LEU A 435 12.80 -7.35 -9.71
C LEU A 435 13.51 -6.15 -10.32
N ILE A 436 14.32 -6.37 -11.35
CA ILE A 436 15.05 -5.30 -12.03
C ILE A 436 14.06 -4.32 -12.67
N ALA A 437 13.06 -4.81 -13.40
CA ALA A 437 12.01 -3.99 -14.00
C ALA A 437 11.24 -3.16 -12.95
N TYR A 438 10.94 -3.74 -11.79
CA TYR A 438 10.29 -3.02 -10.70
C TYR A 438 11.17 -1.89 -10.17
N TRP A 439 12.46 -2.16 -9.94
CA TRP A 439 13.41 -1.16 -9.46
C TRP A 439 13.68 -0.04 -10.46
N GLU A 440 13.69 -0.32 -11.76
CA GLU A 440 13.75 0.70 -12.82
C GLU A 440 12.60 1.72 -12.71
N VAL A 441 11.42 1.26 -12.26
CA VAL A 441 10.24 2.11 -12.09
C VAL A 441 10.25 2.82 -10.75
N THR A 442 10.61 2.14 -9.66
CA THR A 442 10.39 2.63 -8.29
C THR A 442 11.62 3.27 -7.66
N SER A 443 12.82 2.87 -8.07
CA SER A 443 14.10 3.17 -7.43
C SER A 443 15.16 3.67 -8.42
N HIS A 444 14.76 4.29 -9.54
CA HIS A 444 15.71 4.85 -10.52
C HIS A 444 16.54 6.04 -9.98
N PRO A 445 17.64 6.45 -10.66
CA PRO A 445 18.49 7.56 -10.20
C PRO A 445 17.75 8.88 -9.94
N ARG A 446 16.69 9.20 -10.69
CA ARG A 446 15.83 10.37 -10.37
C ARG A 446 15.00 10.26 -9.08
N ARG A 447 15.07 9.15 -8.35
CA ARG A 447 14.49 8.91 -7.02
C ARG A 447 15.57 8.59 -5.98
N ARG A 448 16.85 8.86 -6.27
CA ARG A 448 17.97 8.45 -5.41
C ARG A 448 17.93 9.00 -3.97
N THR A 449 17.36 10.17 -3.71
CA THR A 449 17.19 10.63 -2.32
C THR A 449 16.27 9.69 -1.53
N ARG A 450 15.19 9.18 -2.14
CA ARG A 450 14.28 8.20 -1.53
C ARG A 450 15.00 6.87 -1.29
N LEU A 451 15.77 6.40 -2.26
CA LEU A 451 16.57 5.17 -2.13
C LEU A 451 17.63 5.29 -1.02
N LEU A 452 18.34 6.42 -0.95
CA LEU A 452 19.31 6.70 0.10
C LEU A 452 18.66 6.76 1.48
N GLU A 453 17.50 7.41 1.60
CA GLU A 453 16.74 7.47 2.85
C GLU A 453 16.35 6.05 3.32
N GLN A 454 15.84 5.20 2.41
CA GLN A 454 15.54 3.80 2.72
C GLN A 454 16.80 3.02 3.15
N ALA A 455 17.93 3.22 2.47
CA ALA A 455 19.19 2.58 2.79
C ALA A 455 19.75 3.04 4.16
N ASN A 456 19.55 4.31 4.52
CA ASN A 456 20.01 4.85 5.80
C ASN A 456 19.37 4.13 7.00
N ILE A 457 18.10 3.70 6.89
CA ILE A 457 17.42 2.93 7.95
C ILE A 457 18.17 1.61 8.21
N LEU A 458 18.62 0.95 7.15
CA LEU A 458 19.37 -0.30 7.21
C LEU A 458 20.81 -0.07 7.72
N MET A 459 21.49 0.91 7.14
CA MET A 459 22.92 1.18 7.36
C MET A 459 23.20 1.82 8.72
N HIS A 460 22.21 2.52 9.29
CA HIS A 460 22.28 3.14 10.61
C HIS A 460 21.39 2.44 11.64
N ARG A 461 21.04 1.17 11.39
CA ARG A 461 20.25 0.37 12.32
C ARG A 461 20.89 0.36 13.70
N THR A 462 20.11 0.78 14.69
CA THR A 462 20.45 0.67 16.10
C THR A 462 19.99 -0.68 16.65
N PRO A 463 20.82 -1.39 17.43
CA PRO A 463 20.39 -2.58 18.15
C PRO A 463 19.20 -2.24 19.05
N LEU A 464 18.24 -3.15 19.14
CA LEU A 464 17.17 -3.00 20.10
C LEU A 464 17.72 -3.19 21.53
N PRO A 465 17.56 -2.22 22.44
CA PRO A 465 18.05 -2.36 23.81
C PRO A 465 17.38 -3.52 24.54
N THR A 466 18.08 -4.15 25.48
CA THR A 466 17.52 -5.28 26.25
C THR A 466 16.26 -4.89 27.04
N SER A 467 16.15 -3.64 27.48
CA SER A 467 14.96 -3.07 28.11
C SER A 467 13.73 -3.13 27.18
N ALA A 468 13.90 -2.95 25.86
CA ALA A 468 12.78 -3.03 24.93
C ALA A 468 12.19 -4.44 24.83
N PHE A 469 13.02 -5.49 24.92
CA PHE A 469 12.54 -6.87 24.86
C PHE A 469 11.60 -7.21 26.02
N THR A 470 11.70 -6.53 27.17
CA THR A 470 10.78 -6.75 28.30
C THR A 470 9.38 -6.17 28.05
N HIS A 471 9.25 -5.27 27.08
CA HIS A 471 7.94 -4.74 26.66
C HIS A 471 7.26 -5.59 25.59
N ILE A 472 8.00 -6.45 24.89
CA ILE A 472 7.45 -7.38 23.89
C ILE A 472 6.92 -8.62 24.61
N THR A 473 5.62 -8.63 24.86
CA THR A 473 4.94 -9.72 25.59
C THR A 473 4.16 -10.67 24.67
N GLN A 474 4.07 -10.33 23.38
CA GLN A 474 3.30 -11.06 22.39
C GLN A 474 3.98 -12.40 22.04
N PRO A 475 3.20 -13.41 21.62
CA PRO A 475 3.76 -14.60 20.99
C PRO A 475 4.59 -14.25 19.76
N VAL A 476 5.81 -14.79 19.67
CA VAL A 476 6.73 -14.54 18.56
C VAL A 476 7.07 -15.83 17.83
N LEU A 477 6.95 -15.79 16.50
CA LEU A 477 7.42 -16.78 15.55
C LEU A 477 8.59 -16.18 14.76
N ILE A 478 9.67 -16.94 14.59
CA ILE A 478 10.78 -16.59 13.73
C ILE A 478 10.87 -17.65 12.63
N ILE A 479 10.80 -17.23 11.38
CA ILE A 479 10.99 -18.08 10.20
C ILE A 479 12.31 -17.68 9.56
N HIS A 480 13.25 -18.61 9.42
CA HIS A 480 14.61 -18.27 9.01
C HIS A 480 15.17 -19.25 7.99
N GLY A 481 15.71 -18.75 6.88
CA GLY A 481 16.36 -19.54 5.86
C GLY A 481 17.77 -19.94 6.28
N ASP A 482 18.15 -21.22 6.19
CA ASP A 482 19.50 -21.65 6.57
C ASP A 482 20.57 -21.43 5.51
N ALA A 483 20.20 -21.00 4.30
CA ALA A 483 21.11 -20.59 3.23
C ALA A 483 21.25 -19.07 3.11
N ASN A 484 20.67 -18.28 4.02
CA ASN A 484 20.78 -16.82 4.00
C ASN A 484 22.11 -16.35 4.62
N GLU A 485 23.07 -16.02 3.77
CA GLU A 485 24.38 -15.51 4.21
C GLU A 485 24.31 -14.08 4.74
N ALA A 486 23.39 -13.26 4.23
CA ALA A 486 23.21 -11.87 4.66
C ALA A 486 22.63 -11.77 6.08
N CYS A 487 21.81 -12.75 6.47
CA CYS A 487 21.21 -12.84 7.80
C CYS A 487 21.61 -14.15 8.48
N PRO A 488 22.81 -14.27 9.09
CA PRO A 488 23.24 -15.53 9.68
C PRO A 488 22.31 -16.03 10.80
N ARG A 489 21.96 -17.32 10.75
CA ARG A 489 21.06 -18.02 11.68
C ARG A 489 21.32 -17.78 13.18
N LYS A 490 22.58 -17.62 13.59
CA LYS A 490 22.94 -17.35 14.99
C LYS A 490 22.23 -16.12 15.59
N TYR A 491 21.87 -15.14 14.76
CA TYR A 491 21.15 -13.94 15.22
C TYR A 491 19.67 -14.24 15.46
N ALA A 492 19.05 -15.06 14.60
CA ALA A 492 17.70 -15.58 14.82
C ALA A 492 17.61 -16.43 16.08
N GLU A 493 18.59 -17.31 16.34
CA GLU A 493 18.64 -18.13 17.56
C GLU A 493 18.78 -17.30 18.82
N ARG A 494 19.63 -16.26 18.79
CA ARG A 494 19.76 -15.33 19.91
C ARG A 494 18.47 -14.60 20.20
N LEU A 495 17.84 -14.03 19.17
CA LEU A 495 16.57 -13.32 19.32
C LEU A 495 15.46 -14.27 19.80
N ALA A 496 15.44 -15.52 19.32
CA ALA A 496 14.51 -16.53 19.80
C ALA A 496 14.66 -16.80 21.29
N ASN A 497 15.89 -16.86 21.80
CA ASN A 497 16.14 -17.04 23.22
C ASN A 497 15.71 -15.81 24.05
N GLU A 498 16.00 -14.60 23.55
CA GLU A 498 15.64 -13.35 24.22
C GLU A 498 14.12 -13.16 24.33
N LEU A 499 13.38 -13.47 23.26
CA LEU A 499 11.92 -13.33 23.20
C LEU A 499 11.15 -14.59 23.58
N LYS A 500 11.85 -15.70 23.88
CA LYS A 500 11.25 -17.04 24.04
C LYS A 500 10.37 -17.43 22.82
N ALA A 501 10.85 -17.07 21.63
CA ALA A 501 10.13 -17.25 20.37
C ALA A 501 10.21 -18.70 19.85
N VAL A 502 9.25 -19.07 19.01
CA VAL A 502 9.31 -20.31 18.22
C VAL A 502 10.20 -20.05 16.99
N LEU A 503 11.28 -20.80 16.83
CA LEU A 503 12.16 -20.72 15.66
C LEU A 503 11.89 -21.87 14.68
N TYR A 504 11.49 -21.53 13.45
CA TYR A 504 11.34 -22.44 12.33
C TYR A 504 12.41 -22.18 11.27
N THR A 505 13.15 -23.22 10.89
CA THR A 505 14.18 -23.13 9.83
C THR A 505 13.64 -23.62 8.48
N VAL A 506 13.70 -22.79 7.45
CA VAL A 506 13.42 -23.15 6.06
C VAL A 506 14.70 -23.69 5.41
N LYS A 507 14.71 -24.98 5.11
CA LYS A 507 15.86 -25.66 4.47
C LYS A 507 16.09 -25.15 3.06
N GLY A 508 17.33 -24.73 2.78
CA GLY A 508 17.70 -24.12 1.50
C GLY A 508 17.11 -22.72 1.30
N GLY A 509 16.46 -22.15 2.31
CA GLY A 509 15.89 -20.82 2.23
C GLY A 509 16.99 -19.76 2.21
N GLY A 510 17.02 -18.94 1.16
CA GLY A 510 17.89 -17.77 1.06
C GLY A 510 17.26 -16.51 1.65
N GLY A 511 17.69 -15.34 1.16
CA GLY A 511 16.99 -14.10 1.44
C GLY A 511 15.64 -14.01 0.74
N TYR A 512 14.80 -13.08 1.21
CA TYR A 512 13.45 -12.81 0.68
C TYR A 512 12.58 -14.06 0.63
N LEU A 513 12.42 -14.76 1.76
CA LEU A 513 11.70 -16.04 1.81
C LEU A 513 10.26 -15.96 1.29
N SER A 514 9.64 -14.77 1.33
CA SER A 514 8.28 -14.51 0.87
C SER A 514 8.15 -14.34 -0.64
N ILE A 515 9.25 -14.24 -1.40
CA ILE A 515 9.20 -13.91 -2.83
C ILE A 515 9.26 -15.18 -3.71
N PRO A 516 10.26 -16.08 -3.61
CA PRO A 516 10.21 -17.33 -4.36
C PRO A 516 9.00 -18.17 -3.94
N LEU A 517 8.14 -18.55 -4.89
CA LEU A 517 6.87 -19.24 -4.59
C LEU A 517 7.03 -20.49 -3.70
N GLY A 518 8.11 -21.24 -3.89
CA GLY A 518 8.42 -22.43 -3.09
C GLY A 518 8.61 -22.11 -1.60
N THR A 519 9.47 -21.14 -1.28
CA THR A 519 9.72 -20.73 0.10
C THR A 519 8.55 -19.92 0.67
N ALA A 520 7.89 -19.10 -0.16
CA ALA A 520 6.74 -18.29 0.26
C ALA A 520 5.59 -19.17 0.75
N SER A 521 5.30 -20.27 0.04
CA SER A 521 4.28 -21.23 0.46
C SER A 521 4.61 -21.89 1.80
N ILE A 522 5.89 -22.15 2.08
CA ILE A 522 6.34 -22.69 3.38
C ILE A 522 6.15 -21.63 4.48
N VAL A 523 6.56 -20.38 4.23
CA VAL A 523 6.35 -19.25 5.16
C VAL A 523 4.88 -19.13 5.54
N ASN A 524 3.99 -19.06 4.54
CA ASN A 524 2.55 -18.94 4.76
C ASN A 524 1.99 -20.15 5.53
N GLN A 525 2.46 -21.37 5.23
CA GLN A 525 2.04 -22.58 5.96
C GLN A 525 2.44 -22.54 7.44
N VAL A 526 3.67 -22.14 7.72
CA VAL A 526 4.21 -22.09 9.08
C VAL A 526 3.53 -20.99 9.87
N TYR A 527 3.32 -19.83 9.24
CA TYR A 527 2.64 -18.69 9.82
C TYR A 527 1.17 -18.99 10.16
N THR A 528 0.40 -19.54 9.22
CA THR A 528 -1.01 -19.92 9.46
C THR A 528 -1.13 -20.95 10.58
N LYS A 529 -0.26 -21.96 10.63
CA LYS A 529 -0.21 -22.95 11.74
C LYS A 529 0.17 -22.34 13.08
N PHE A 530 0.92 -21.25 13.10
CA PHE A 530 1.27 -20.54 14.32
C PHE A 530 0.06 -19.76 14.83
N ILE A 531 -0.58 -18.96 13.96
CA ILE A 531 -1.77 -18.17 14.36
C ILE A 531 -2.92 -19.08 14.77
N SER A 532 -3.14 -20.21 14.10
CA SER A 532 -4.22 -21.14 14.45
C SER A 532 -4.09 -21.76 15.85
N ARG A 533 -2.97 -21.56 16.55
CA ARG A 533 -2.74 -22.00 17.94
C ARG A 533 -2.94 -20.88 18.95
N LEU A 534 -3.05 -19.64 18.49
CA LEU A 534 -3.31 -18.48 19.33
C LEU A 534 -4.82 -18.32 19.55
N PRO A 535 -5.24 -17.58 20.59
CA PRO A 535 -6.64 -17.23 20.77
C PRO A 535 -7.18 -16.50 19.53
N HIS A 536 -8.37 -16.89 19.07
CA HIS A 536 -9.08 -16.19 18.00
C HIS A 536 -9.50 -14.79 18.49
N VAL A 537 -9.29 -13.78 17.66
CA VAL A 537 -9.69 -12.39 17.93
C VAL A 537 -10.46 -11.87 16.73
N GLU A 538 -11.71 -11.47 16.97
CA GLU A 538 -12.55 -10.85 15.94
C GLU A 538 -12.09 -9.42 15.65
N SER A 539 -12.28 -8.96 14.41
CA SER A 539 -11.92 -7.62 13.96
C SER A 539 -12.98 -6.56 14.27
N ASP A 540 -13.74 -6.75 15.35
CA ASP A 540 -14.71 -5.76 15.79
C ASP A 540 -14.02 -4.43 16.11
N PHE A 541 -14.64 -3.33 15.69
CA PHE A 541 -14.12 -2.01 15.99
C PHE A 541 -14.14 -1.80 17.51
N PRO A 542 -13.00 -1.41 18.12
CA PRO A 542 -12.91 -1.26 19.56
C PRO A 542 -13.91 -0.20 20.05
N ALA A 543 -14.75 -0.57 21.02
CA ALA A 543 -15.84 0.25 21.54
C ALA A 543 -15.37 1.55 22.25
N SER A 544 -14.11 1.61 22.68
CA SER A 544 -13.49 2.79 23.28
C SER A 544 -12.12 3.05 22.67
N ILE A 545 -12.03 4.07 21.83
CA ILE A 545 -10.78 4.51 21.22
C ILE A 545 -10.19 5.58 22.14
N ARG A 546 -9.16 5.21 22.91
CA ARG A 546 -8.29 6.20 23.59
C ARG A 546 -7.84 7.23 22.55
N PRO A 547 -7.84 8.55 22.84
CA PRO A 547 -7.36 9.55 21.91
C PRO A 547 -5.96 9.21 21.37
N VAL A 548 -5.78 9.40 20.07
CA VAL A 548 -4.51 9.07 19.37
C VAL A 548 -3.33 9.76 20.04
N GLU A 549 -3.49 11.05 20.34
CA GLU A 549 -2.46 11.87 20.98
C GLU A 549 -2.00 11.30 22.33
N ASP A 550 -2.94 10.88 23.18
CA ASP A 550 -2.64 10.32 24.50
C ASP A 550 -1.83 9.01 24.39
N ARG A 551 -2.22 8.14 23.44
CA ARG A 551 -1.51 6.88 23.20
C ARG A 551 -0.09 7.13 22.69
N MET A 552 0.06 8.02 21.71
CA MET A 552 1.38 8.36 21.16
C MET A 552 2.27 9.04 22.21
N ARG A 553 1.69 9.86 23.10
CA ARG A 553 2.40 10.47 24.22
C ARG A 553 2.90 9.44 25.22
N GLU A 554 2.09 8.43 25.56
CA GLU A 554 2.51 7.30 26.40
C GLU A 554 3.65 6.52 25.73
N ALA A 555 3.57 6.29 24.42
CA ALA A 555 4.63 5.63 23.67
C ALA A 555 5.96 6.41 23.70
N LEU A 556 5.95 7.75 23.66
CA LEU A 556 7.17 8.55 23.85
C LEU A 556 7.76 8.40 25.26
N VAL A 557 6.92 8.25 26.29
CA VAL A 557 7.37 7.99 27.67
C VAL A 557 7.99 6.59 27.80
N THR A 558 7.38 5.59 27.16
CA THR A 558 7.95 4.23 27.07
C THR A 558 9.28 4.24 26.33
N LEU A 559 9.36 4.98 25.21
CA LEU A 559 10.59 5.09 24.44
C LEU A 559 11.71 5.77 25.23
N GLU A 560 11.42 6.85 25.97
CA GLU A 560 12.36 7.48 26.91
C GLU A 560 12.86 6.48 27.96
N THR A 561 11.97 5.60 28.46
CA THR A 561 12.36 4.55 29.42
C THR A 561 13.29 3.51 28.78
N ILE A 562 13.05 3.17 27.50
CA ILE A 562 13.85 2.20 26.75
C ILE A 562 15.23 2.75 26.40
N THR A 563 15.32 4.01 25.93
CA THR A 563 16.57 4.59 25.41
C THR A 563 17.33 5.43 26.43
N GLY A 564 16.65 5.96 27.45
CA GLY A 564 17.21 6.91 28.41
C GLY A 564 17.23 8.36 27.93
N ASP A 565 16.76 8.65 26.71
CA ASP A 565 16.71 10.00 26.16
C ASP A 565 15.44 10.75 26.58
N ASN A 566 15.52 12.08 26.75
CA ASN A 566 14.34 12.90 27.06
C ASN A 566 13.45 13.08 25.81
N LEU A 567 12.41 12.26 25.70
CA LEU A 567 11.50 12.20 24.54
C LEU A 567 10.08 12.65 24.87
N ARG A 568 9.68 12.67 26.14
CA ARG A 568 8.31 13.00 26.59
C ARG A 568 7.76 14.36 26.14
N THR A 569 8.65 15.32 25.87
CA THR A 569 8.25 16.70 25.50
C THR A 569 8.10 16.89 24.00
N ARG A 570 8.41 15.88 23.19
CA ARG A 570 8.29 15.94 21.74
C ARG A 570 6.82 15.84 21.31
N ASP A 571 6.56 16.24 20.07
CA ASP A 571 5.22 16.23 19.47
C ASP A 571 4.75 14.77 19.28
N PRO A 572 3.72 14.30 20.02
CA PRO A 572 3.23 12.93 19.90
C PRO A 572 2.57 12.65 18.55
N MET A 573 2.15 13.68 17.81
CA MET A 573 1.51 13.53 16.49
C MET A 573 2.50 13.53 15.33
N SER A 574 3.80 13.69 15.59
CA SER A 574 4.86 13.61 14.58
C SER A 574 5.61 12.30 14.71
N SER A 575 5.56 11.43 13.69
CA SER A 575 6.35 10.19 13.70
C SER A 575 7.85 10.46 13.82
N LEU A 576 8.35 11.56 13.24
CA LEU A 576 9.76 11.97 13.37
C LEU A 576 10.19 12.28 14.81
N SER A 577 9.25 12.53 15.72
CA SER A 577 9.54 12.72 17.14
C SER A 577 9.98 11.43 17.83
N PHE A 578 9.69 10.26 17.25
CA PHE A 578 10.14 8.95 17.74
C PHE A 578 11.56 8.57 17.30
N SER A 579 12.21 9.38 16.47
CA SER A 579 13.60 9.12 16.08
C SER A 579 14.54 9.05 17.28
N CYS A 580 15.32 7.97 17.35
CA CYS A 580 16.36 7.74 18.35
C CYS A 580 17.77 7.92 17.79
N LEU A 581 17.89 8.51 16.59
CA LEU A 581 19.19 8.88 16.03
C LEU A 581 19.79 10.03 16.83
N SER A 582 21.11 10.00 17.03
CA SER A 582 21.81 11.15 17.60
C SER A 582 21.79 12.34 16.65
N GLU A 583 21.83 13.56 17.19
CA GLU A 583 21.85 14.79 16.37
C GLU A 583 23.00 14.81 15.34
N GLU A 584 24.14 14.20 15.68
CA GLU A 584 25.26 14.04 14.74
C GLU A 584 24.89 13.15 13.55
N ILE A 585 24.22 12.02 13.78
CA ILE A 585 23.75 11.13 12.70
C ILE A 585 22.68 11.84 11.88
N VAL A 586 21.72 12.50 12.53
CA VAL A 586 20.66 13.27 11.85
C VAL A 586 21.26 14.35 10.94
N GLN A 587 22.25 15.09 11.43
CA GLN A 587 22.94 16.10 10.65
C GLN A 587 23.67 15.50 9.45
N ARG A 588 24.41 14.39 9.63
CA ARG A 588 25.12 13.70 8.54
C ARG A 588 24.14 13.14 7.49
N GLN A 589 23.07 12.50 7.92
CA GLN A 589 22.05 11.97 6.99
C GLN A 589 21.38 13.11 6.22
N SER A 590 21.02 14.20 6.90
CA SER A 590 20.41 15.37 6.25
C SER A 590 21.35 15.99 5.20
N GLN A 591 22.65 16.07 5.49
CA GLN A 591 23.66 16.54 4.53
C GLN A 591 23.83 15.59 3.34
N ALA A 592 23.83 14.27 3.59
CA ALA A 592 23.92 13.27 2.53
C ALA A 592 22.69 13.29 1.61
N LEU A 593 21.49 13.41 2.18
CA LEU A 593 20.24 13.53 1.45
C LEU A 593 20.22 14.79 0.57
N GLU A 594 20.66 15.93 1.10
CA GLU A 594 20.79 17.17 0.33
C GLU A 594 21.84 17.04 -0.78
N ALA A 595 22.96 16.37 -0.51
CA ALA A 595 23.97 16.10 -1.53
C ALA A 595 23.43 15.22 -2.66
N TYR A 596 22.66 14.17 -2.35
CA TYR A 596 22.01 13.30 -3.34
C TYR A 596 20.88 14.02 -4.08
N LYS A 597 20.21 14.99 -3.47
CA LYS A 597 19.18 15.77 -4.15
C LYS A 597 19.72 16.59 -5.32
N ARG A 598 20.99 17.02 -5.27
CA ARG A 598 21.62 17.88 -6.30
C ARG A 598 21.71 17.20 -7.67
N GLY A 599 20.91 17.63 -8.64
CA GLY A 599 20.89 17.04 -9.98
C GLY A 599 20.04 15.76 -10.10
N GLN A 600 19.25 15.43 -9.07
CA GLN A 600 18.35 14.28 -9.13
C GLN A 600 17.33 14.37 -10.27
N SER A 601 16.78 15.57 -10.54
CA SER A 601 15.78 15.75 -11.62
C SER A 601 16.33 15.50 -13.03
N THR A 602 17.64 15.69 -13.22
CA THR A 602 18.34 15.48 -14.50
C THR A 602 19.08 14.15 -14.57
N ALA A 603 19.05 13.35 -13.50
CA ALA A 603 19.70 12.04 -13.48
C ALA A 603 19.09 11.07 -14.50
N PHE A 604 19.81 10.00 -14.80
CA PHE A 604 19.39 8.95 -15.72
C PHE A 604 18.03 8.36 -15.30
N LEU A 605 17.21 8.03 -16.31
CA LEU A 605 15.90 7.42 -16.15
C LEU A 605 15.84 6.17 -17.04
N PRO A 606 15.85 4.95 -16.48
CA PRO A 606 15.84 3.69 -17.23
C PRO A 606 14.46 3.34 -17.81
N LEU A 607 13.62 4.35 -18.08
CA LEU A 607 12.24 4.17 -18.53
C LEU A 607 12.05 4.74 -19.94
N GLY A 608 11.27 4.04 -20.75
CA GLY A 608 10.82 4.53 -22.04
C GLY A 608 9.75 5.63 -21.92
N PRO A 609 9.30 6.21 -23.05
CA PRO A 609 8.28 7.28 -23.07
C PRO A 609 6.93 6.90 -22.42
N THR A 610 6.66 5.61 -22.26
CA THR A 610 5.43 5.07 -21.65
C THR A 610 5.55 4.93 -20.13
N GLY A 611 6.70 5.23 -19.53
CA GLY A 611 6.98 4.99 -18.11
C GLY A 611 7.25 3.53 -17.77
N ARG A 612 7.39 2.66 -18.77
CA ARG A 612 7.77 1.25 -18.60
C ARG A 612 9.28 1.06 -18.80
N PRO A 613 9.87 0.01 -18.21
CA PRO A 613 11.19 -0.51 -18.58
C PRO A 613 11.43 -0.49 -20.09
N ILE A 614 12.63 -0.10 -20.50
CA ILE A 614 13.01 -0.02 -21.93
C ILE A 614 13.03 -1.41 -22.57
N ARG A 615 13.49 -2.41 -21.81
CA ARG A 615 13.56 -3.83 -22.18
C ARG A 615 13.50 -4.70 -20.92
N ARG A 616 13.46 -6.02 -21.09
CA ARG A 616 13.76 -6.94 -19.98
C ARG A 616 15.27 -7.09 -19.83
N TYR A 617 15.74 -7.32 -18.61
CA TYR A 617 17.15 -7.59 -18.36
C TYR A 617 17.68 -8.78 -19.18
N SER A 618 16.90 -9.86 -19.30
CA SER A 618 17.25 -11.03 -20.12
C SER A 618 17.34 -10.77 -21.64
N GLU A 619 16.80 -9.64 -22.13
CA GLU A 619 16.87 -9.23 -23.55
C GLU A 619 18.12 -8.41 -23.86
N ARG A 620 18.98 -8.13 -22.86
CA ARG A 620 20.25 -7.44 -23.06
C ARG A 620 21.06 -8.17 -24.15
N PRO A 621 21.65 -7.44 -25.12
CA PRO A 621 22.60 -8.03 -26.05
C PRO A 621 23.64 -8.79 -25.25
N ARG A 622 23.85 -10.08 -25.57
CA ARG A 622 24.95 -10.82 -24.96
C ARG A 622 26.22 -10.11 -25.35
N ASP A 623 26.77 -9.33 -24.43
CA ASP A 623 28.10 -8.81 -24.56
C ASP A 623 29.03 -10.02 -24.42
N ASP A 624 29.30 -10.68 -25.56
CA ASP A 624 30.33 -11.71 -25.72
C ASP A 624 31.71 -11.25 -25.17
N TRP A 625 31.83 -9.95 -24.87
CA TRP A 625 32.99 -9.32 -24.27
C TRP A 625 33.17 -9.59 -22.76
N PHE A 626 32.09 -9.82 -22.00
CA PHE A 626 32.16 -10.01 -20.54
C PHE A 626 31.85 -11.44 -20.09
N GLU A 627 31.10 -12.20 -20.88
CA GLU A 627 31.07 -13.65 -20.70
C GLU A 627 32.42 -14.20 -21.16
N SER A 628 33.38 -14.33 -20.23
CA SER A 628 34.54 -15.20 -20.44
C SER A 628 33.96 -16.58 -20.74
N LYS A 629 33.84 -16.93 -22.02
CA LYS A 629 33.54 -18.29 -22.45
C LYS A 629 34.42 -19.21 -21.63
N SER A 630 33.91 -20.38 -21.24
CA SER A 630 34.66 -21.36 -20.46
C SER A 630 35.99 -21.76 -21.11
N GLU A 631 36.20 -21.39 -22.37
CA GLU A 631 37.45 -21.50 -23.12
C GLU A 631 38.45 -20.34 -22.91
N GLY A 632 38.26 -19.43 -21.96
CA GLY A 632 39.34 -18.64 -21.35
C GLY A 632 40.22 -17.76 -22.25
N ILE A 633 39.86 -17.47 -23.50
CA ILE A 633 40.63 -16.54 -24.35
C ILE A 633 40.08 -15.12 -24.18
N SER A 634 40.43 -14.47 -23.08
CA SER A 634 40.27 -13.03 -22.95
C SER A 634 41.35 -12.32 -23.80
N TYR A 635 40.95 -11.60 -24.84
CA TYR A 635 41.85 -10.86 -25.74
C TYR A 635 42.58 -9.68 -25.06
N ALA A 636 42.34 -9.42 -23.77
CA ALA A 636 42.94 -8.29 -23.03
C ALA A 636 44.23 -8.64 -22.25
N GLY A 637 44.75 -9.88 -22.34
CA GLY A 637 45.88 -10.35 -21.53
C GLY A 637 46.96 -11.09 -22.30
N GLY A 638 47.51 -10.49 -23.35
CA GLY A 638 48.65 -11.06 -24.06
C GLY A 638 49.94 -10.99 -23.23
N ARG A 639 50.38 -12.18 -22.81
CA ARG A 639 51.77 -12.64 -22.49
C ARG A 639 52.12 -12.84 -21.01
N TYR A 640 52.69 -14.04 -20.80
CA TYR A 640 53.44 -14.57 -19.66
C TYR A 640 52.65 -15.18 -18.51
N PHE A 641 52.23 -16.45 -18.63
CA PHE A 641 52.48 -17.47 -17.60
C PHE A 641 52.62 -18.87 -18.24
N PRO A 642 53.57 -19.71 -17.79
CA PRO A 642 53.76 -21.06 -18.31
C PRO A 642 52.72 -22.04 -17.74
N GLU A 643 52.40 -23.04 -18.55
CA GLU A 643 51.41 -24.10 -18.31
C GLU A 643 51.74 -24.99 -17.10
N GLY A 644 50.71 -25.35 -16.32
CA GLY A 644 50.76 -26.49 -15.40
C GLY A 644 50.03 -26.28 -14.07
N GLY A 645 48.72 -26.53 -14.02
CA GLY A 645 47.98 -26.57 -12.75
C GLY A 645 46.54 -27.06 -12.90
N VAL A 646 46.29 -28.31 -12.49
CA VAL A 646 44.97 -28.92 -12.39
C VAL A 646 44.11 -28.14 -11.39
N ARG A 647 42.95 -27.63 -11.82
CA ARG A 647 41.96 -26.98 -10.95
C ARG A 647 41.27 -28.02 -10.07
N SER A 648 41.25 -27.75 -8.76
CA SER A 648 40.54 -28.52 -7.74
C SER A 648 39.30 -27.73 -7.32
N ASP A 649 38.11 -28.29 -7.57
CA ASP A 649 36.82 -27.77 -7.14
C ASP A 649 36.59 -28.00 -5.64
N ARG A 650 37.28 -27.23 -4.80
CA ARG A 650 36.93 -27.12 -3.37
C ARG A 650 36.42 -25.72 -3.06
N PRO A 651 35.22 -25.58 -2.47
CA PRO A 651 34.79 -24.29 -1.95
C PRO A 651 35.75 -23.82 -0.84
N LEU A 652 36.24 -22.59 -0.96
CA LEU A 652 37.15 -21.99 0.00
C LEU A 652 36.40 -21.64 1.30
N PRO A 653 37.03 -21.81 2.48
CA PRO A 653 36.41 -21.44 3.75
C PRO A 653 36.28 -19.92 3.87
N MET A 654 35.07 -19.45 4.13
CA MET A 654 34.76 -18.05 4.44
C MET A 654 35.41 -17.61 5.77
N PRO A 655 35.85 -16.34 5.89
CA PRO A 655 36.44 -15.82 7.13
C PRO A 655 35.43 -15.83 8.27
N GLN A 656 35.88 -16.20 9.47
CA GLN A 656 35.04 -16.15 10.66
C GLN A 656 34.67 -14.70 10.99
N PRO A 657 33.41 -14.42 11.36
CA PRO A 657 32.99 -13.08 11.73
C PRO A 657 33.64 -12.67 13.05
N GLU A 658 34.68 -11.83 13.00
CA GLU A 658 35.17 -11.11 14.17
C GLU A 658 34.06 -10.16 14.67
N LEU A 659 33.56 -10.44 15.87
CA LEU A 659 32.76 -9.49 16.63
C LEU A 659 33.69 -8.36 17.06
N THR A 660 33.53 -7.19 16.44
CA THR A 660 34.17 -5.97 16.94
C THR A 660 33.70 -5.75 18.38
N SER A 661 34.65 -5.74 19.32
CA SER A 661 34.42 -5.43 20.74
C SER A 661 33.78 -4.05 20.92
N ASN A 662 33.19 -3.82 22.11
CA ASN A 662 32.31 -2.74 22.59
C ASN A 662 32.69 -1.25 22.32
N ASP A 663 33.46 -0.90 21.29
CA ASP A 663 33.59 0.46 20.78
C ASP A 663 32.30 0.87 20.00
N HIS A 664 31.16 0.88 20.69
CA HIS A 664 29.85 1.27 20.15
C HIS A 664 29.76 2.73 19.71
N ASN A 665 30.79 3.55 20.00
CA ASN A 665 30.86 4.96 19.58
C ASN A 665 31.87 5.25 18.47
N ARG A 666 32.55 4.23 17.89
CA ARG A 666 33.27 4.44 16.64
C ARG A 666 32.25 4.41 15.50
N LEU A 667 31.52 5.53 15.38
CA LEU A 667 30.80 5.93 14.17
C LEU A 667 31.69 5.55 12.99
N ARG A 668 31.32 4.48 12.28
CA ARG A 668 32.01 4.07 11.07
C ARG A 668 31.91 5.27 10.15
N ARG A 669 33.01 6.03 10.02
CA ARG A 669 33.13 7.12 9.05
C ARG A 669 32.99 6.45 7.68
N GLY A 670 31.77 6.37 7.17
CA GLY A 670 31.57 6.32 5.74
C GLY A 670 32.36 7.50 5.18
N THR A 671 33.33 7.22 4.33
CA THR A 671 34.05 8.24 3.57
C THR A 671 33.11 8.85 2.55
N PHE A 672 32.11 9.60 3.03
CA PHE A 672 31.37 10.56 2.23
C PHE A 672 32.33 11.72 1.96
N ASN A 673 33.25 11.49 1.03
CA ASN A 673 34.07 12.57 0.52
C ASN A 673 33.18 13.34 -0.44
N SER A 674 32.63 14.48 -0.01
CA SER A 674 31.76 15.32 -0.85
C SER A 674 32.41 15.71 -2.20
N GLY A 675 33.74 15.59 -2.31
CA GLY A 675 34.50 15.76 -3.55
C GLY A 675 34.67 14.50 -4.43
N SER A 676 34.28 13.30 -4.02
CA SER A 676 34.35 12.10 -4.89
C SER A 676 33.14 11.97 -5.83
N VAL A 677 32.03 12.66 -5.55
CA VAL A 677 30.82 12.66 -6.39
C VAL A 677 31.08 13.29 -7.77
N GLU A 678 32.16 14.06 -7.94
CA GLU A 678 32.50 14.68 -9.22
C GLU A 678 33.51 13.89 -10.08
N LYS A 679 34.19 12.86 -9.54
CA LYS A 679 35.21 12.10 -10.29
C LYS A 679 35.35 10.66 -9.80
N GLY A 680 34.83 9.69 -10.56
CA GLY A 680 35.25 8.30 -10.39
C GLY A 680 34.41 7.25 -11.11
N VAL A 681 34.84 6.86 -12.32
CA VAL A 681 34.48 5.55 -12.88
C VAL A 681 35.36 4.51 -12.17
N ILE A 682 34.80 3.77 -11.21
CA ILE A 682 35.48 2.63 -10.57
C ILE A 682 35.26 1.39 -11.45
N LYS A 683 36.27 1.03 -12.25
CA LYS A 683 36.30 -0.25 -12.98
C LYS A 683 36.85 -1.34 -12.06
N GLY A 684 35.98 -2.03 -11.34
CA GLY A 684 36.34 -3.24 -10.57
C GLY A 684 35.09 -4.03 -10.19
N SER A 685 35.01 -5.29 -10.62
CA SER A 685 33.92 -6.21 -10.27
C SER A 685 33.95 -6.58 -8.79
N MET A 686 32.78 -6.57 -8.14
CA MET A 686 32.51 -6.99 -6.75
C MET A 686 33.05 -8.40 -6.42
N ALA A 687 33.22 -9.27 -7.42
CA ALA A 687 33.68 -10.64 -7.26
C ALA A 687 35.06 -10.78 -6.58
N ARG A 688 35.89 -9.72 -6.53
CA ARG A 688 37.20 -9.75 -5.83
C ARG A 688 37.14 -9.45 -4.34
N VAL A 689 36.11 -8.75 -3.83
CA VAL A 689 36.06 -8.32 -2.41
C VAL A 689 35.77 -9.50 -1.47
N VAL A 690 35.23 -10.60 -2.00
CA VAL A 690 34.98 -11.84 -1.24
C VAL A 690 36.24 -12.75 -1.18
N GLY A 691 37.29 -12.47 -1.96
CA GLY A 691 38.33 -13.47 -2.28
C GLY A 691 39.73 -13.30 -1.69
N THR A 692 40.13 -12.16 -1.10
CA THR A 692 41.57 -11.96 -0.75
C THR A 692 41.83 -11.14 0.51
N GLN A 693 42.25 -11.81 1.59
CA GLN A 693 43.13 -11.28 2.67
C GLN A 693 43.94 -12.45 3.29
N PRO A 694 45.19 -12.22 3.74
CA PRO A 694 46.14 -13.28 4.05
C PRO A 694 46.00 -13.81 5.49
N THR A 695 46.03 -15.14 5.63
CA THR A 695 46.08 -15.88 6.90
C THR A 695 47.34 -15.54 7.71
N LEU A 696 47.16 -14.91 8.87
CA LEU A 696 48.15 -14.86 9.95
C LEU A 696 47.83 -15.98 10.95
N GLN A 697 48.58 -17.08 10.85
CA GLN A 697 48.67 -18.10 11.89
C GLN A 697 50.07 -18.03 12.50
N LYS A 698 50.19 -17.53 13.75
CA LYS A 698 51.07 -18.04 14.83
C LYS A 698 51.17 -17.04 15.99
N LEU A 699 51.23 -17.60 17.20
CA LEU A 699 51.49 -17.02 18.53
C LEU A 699 50.22 -16.46 19.22
N PHE A 700 49.78 -16.90 20.40
CA PHE A 700 50.48 -17.46 21.57
C PHE A 700 49.62 -18.45 22.36
N LEU A 701 50.32 -19.21 23.20
CA LEU A 701 49.88 -19.81 24.47
C LEU A 701 49.11 -18.85 25.36
#